data_AF-A0A542LPQ2-F1
#
_entry.id   AF-A0A542LPQ2-F1
#
_cell.length_a   1.000
_cell.length_b   1.000
_cell.length_c   1.000
_cell.angle_alpha   90.00
_cell.angle_beta   90.00
_cell.angle_gamma   90.00
#
_symmetry.space_group_name_H-M   'P 1'
#
loop_
_entity.id
_entity.type
_entity.pdbx_description
1 polymer ?
#
loop_
_entity_poly.entity_id
_entity_poly.type
_entity_poly.pdbx_seq_one_letter_code
_entity_poly.pdbx_strand_id
1 'polypeptide(L)'
;MDMTFKDKPKHAARAALAVALALHGLGVAAAPPSSVSAYQSMPEDARAVVVQARGDGVADDSDAIQRAIDGAANQGQGGIVFLPSGRYRITRSLLVPIAVRIYGVGKTRPVLVLGPRTPGFQKGVANMLIFTGTDTYNIGGVAMPVPGAVPFDPVNKPVRDANSSTFYSALSNVDFEVGDGNPAAAAVRMHTAQHSNLSHIDFRMGSGLAGVYQVGNIAYNLRFFGGRYGILAEKTSPAWQFTLLDSTFDGQRDAAIREHEAALTLANTEIRNTPVGIEIDRGYGDWLWGQDLRLENVSKAGVVISNENNVYTQVGFERVSARKVPTFARFRDSGKLVPGSGTDYRVGEFNHGLKVAQAGLPGAFDTRFVSAALPARESTRQVMRALPATREWASVRSFGARGDGVSDDTAAIQKAIDSRRTVYLPLGIYVVNDTIRLKPDTVLIGLHPGLTQLRLPNGSPLYQGTGTPRAVIESARGGDAIVTGIGINTGEVNDRAVGLLWRAGERSLVDDIRFQWSAGAATDPYKKGPRFDTSAWWDRQGPNLWVDGGGGTFTGVWAPAGHGQAGFYVTNTKTPGRVYELSAEHHIRNEIVLDGVENWEFHAPQTEEEVHDGADSVALDIRNSKNILLANLHSYRVTRSIKPAPSAVRIANSSGIRFRNVAVNAESGFPTCDENGCTAYLRASKYAYENAITDVTNGLEVRERMFSVFDYDGAPPAATPTATARVDKLQDGFYSIAGGAVDAGGRLYFIDRHFKRIFSYAAGEGLKTVSDAPIDPVNLAVERSGKLLILSSSGKDATVYALDPAMPGARPVIVAATPAAPRAGARLALPVNFWNNGEFKDQLNLDTYEFTTLDEMFARDVAQAKTREYVSPDGSLVLPAFRVVRHGSLDHLGYRWSDTLDANGFVTAPVGGRAVFTNASRNLTYSALVGEGGALTGLVKVADRGGESAALGPDGKVYVANGQVFVYGADGKQVGRIDVPARPLQLVFGGRDGRTLFILTHHALYSTTI
;
A
#
# COMPACT_ATOMS: atom_id res chain seq x y z
N MET A 1 -67.15 34.20 -46.96
CA MET A 1 -66.88 35.19 -48.01
C MET A 1 -65.40 35.45 -48.02
N ASP A 2 -64.61 35.07 -49.03
CA ASP A 2 -64.82 34.23 -50.22
C ASP A 2 -63.48 33.51 -50.48
N MET A 3 -63.40 32.25 -50.91
CA MET A 3 -63.77 31.71 -52.23
C MET A 3 -63.14 32.49 -53.41
N THR A 4 -62.53 31.89 -54.44
CA THR A 4 -62.06 30.51 -54.70
C THR A 4 -61.25 30.52 -56.00
N PHE A 5 -60.21 29.67 -56.10
CA PHE A 5 -59.80 28.89 -57.29
C PHE A 5 -59.45 29.59 -58.63
N LYS A 6 -58.34 29.13 -59.24
CA LYS A 6 -58.19 28.54 -60.61
C LYS A 6 -56.69 28.62 -61.02
N ASP A 7 -56.09 27.69 -61.78
CA ASP A 7 -56.53 26.38 -62.26
C ASP A 7 -55.35 25.40 -62.38
N LYS A 8 -55.65 24.10 -62.47
CA LYS A 8 -54.70 22.96 -62.62
C LYS A 8 -54.67 22.48 -64.11
N PRO A 9 -54.29 21.23 -64.45
CA PRO A 9 -52.93 20.63 -64.48
C PRO A 9 -52.62 19.88 -65.80
N LYS A 10 -51.38 19.38 -65.99
CA LYS A 10 -51.06 18.02 -66.51
C LYS A 10 -49.71 17.58 -65.87
N HIS A 11 -49.63 16.61 -64.95
CA HIS A 11 -49.74 15.14 -65.12
C HIS A 11 -48.72 14.56 -66.12
N ALA A 12 -47.98 13.46 -65.88
CA ALA A 12 -47.77 12.56 -64.73
C ALA A 12 -46.57 11.61 -65.07
N ALA A 13 -45.88 10.84 -64.22
CA ALA A 13 -45.84 10.57 -62.76
C ALA A 13 -44.42 9.97 -62.44
N ARG A 14 -43.91 9.98 -61.19
CA ARG A 14 -44.18 9.01 -60.11
C ARG A 14 -43.82 9.59 -58.73
N ALA A 15 -44.53 9.12 -57.70
CA ALA A 15 -44.43 9.64 -56.34
C ALA A 15 -43.75 8.65 -55.38
N ALA A 16 -43.04 9.19 -54.38
CA ALA A 16 -42.90 8.60 -53.05
C ALA A 16 -42.79 9.74 -52.02
N LEU A 17 -43.43 9.55 -50.86
CA LEU A 17 -43.71 10.55 -49.85
C LEU A 17 -42.44 11.10 -49.17
N ALA A 18 -42.28 12.42 -49.10
CA ALA A 18 -41.24 13.06 -48.29
C ALA A 18 -41.79 13.37 -46.87
N VAL A 19 -41.26 12.69 -45.85
CA VAL A 19 -41.48 13.05 -44.44
C VAL A 19 -40.35 13.97 -44.01
N ALA A 20 -40.69 15.22 -43.66
CA ALA A 20 -39.73 16.17 -43.12
C ALA A 20 -39.41 15.82 -41.64
N LEU A 21 -38.29 15.14 -41.40
CA LEU A 21 -37.76 14.95 -40.05
C LEU A 21 -37.17 16.27 -39.52
N ALA A 22 -37.61 16.67 -38.32
CA ALA A 22 -36.89 17.64 -37.51
C ALA A 22 -35.61 16.98 -36.94
N LEU A 23 -34.54 16.97 -37.74
CA LEU A 23 -33.22 16.52 -37.32
C LEU A 23 -32.71 17.43 -36.20
N HIS A 24 -32.70 16.89 -34.98
CA HIS A 24 -31.93 17.46 -33.89
C HIS A 24 -30.46 17.46 -34.31
N GLY A 25 -29.86 18.65 -34.31
CA GLY A 25 -28.42 18.82 -34.53
C GLY A 25 -27.66 18.21 -33.35
N LEU A 26 -27.41 16.90 -33.40
CA LEU A 26 -26.38 16.26 -32.58
C LEU A 26 -25.05 16.91 -32.97
N GLY A 27 -24.58 17.82 -32.12
CA GLY A 27 -23.26 18.40 -32.26
C GLY A 27 -22.23 17.28 -32.20
N VAL A 28 -21.65 16.93 -33.34
CA VAL A 28 -20.53 16.00 -33.40
C VAL A 28 -19.39 16.65 -32.64
N ALA A 29 -19.15 16.20 -31.41
CA ALA A 29 -18.02 16.65 -30.62
C ALA A 29 -16.75 16.34 -31.42
N ALA A 30 -15.99 17.39 -31.76
CA ALA A 30 -14.74 17.22 -32.49
C ALA A 30 -13.81 16.34 -31.65
N ALA A 31 -13.19 15.33 -32.28
CA ALA A 31 -12.28 14.45 -31.59
C ALA A 31 -11.14 15.26 -30.94
N PRO A 32 -10.82 15.04 -29.65
CA PRO A 32 -9.79 15.80 -28.97
C PRO A 32 -8.44 15.58 -29.67
N PRO A 33 -7.61 16.64 -29.82
CA PRO A 33 -6.38 16.57 -30.59
C PRO A 33 -5.44 15.48 -30.05
N SER A 34 -4.81 14.77 -30.99
CA SER A 34 -3.83 13.73 -30.72
C SER A 34 -2.72 14.26 -29.83
N SER A 35 -2.35 13.48 -28.80
CA SER A 35 -1.18 13.79 -27.98
C SER A 35 0.10 13.86 -28.83
N VAL A 36 1.04 14.68 -28.39
CA VAL A 36 2.41 14.65 -28.91
C VAL A 36 3.12 13.42 -28.32
N SER A 37 3.85 12.68 -29.17
CA SER A 37 4.72 11.59 -28.73
C SER A 37 5.82 12.12 -27.80
N ALA A 38 5.95 11.53 -26.61
CA ALA A 38 7.01 11.86 -25.65
C ALA A 38 8.39 11.44 -26.18
N TYR A 39 8.46 10.28 -26.85
CA TYR A 39 9.69 9.76 -27.46
C TYR A 39 9.62 9.88 -28.99
N GLN A 40 9.84 11.10 -29.50
CA GLN A 40 9.66 11.44 -30.93
C GLN A 40 10.62 10.71 -31.90
N SER A 41 11.70 10.15 -31.36
CA SER A 41 12.68 9.29 -32.03
C SER A 41 13.12 8.20 -31.08
N MET A 42 13.48 7.02 -31.60
CA MET A 42 14.01 5.93 -30.79
C MET A 42 15.36 6.34 -30.15
N PRO A 43 15.53 6.23 -28.82
CA PRO A 43 16.81 6.44 -28.15
C PRO A 43 17.87 5.42 -28.58
N GLU A 44 19.15 5.80 -28.48
CA GLU A 44 20.28 4.95 -28.87
C GLU A 44 20.58 3.88 -27.79
N ASP A 45 19.81 2.79 -27.77
CA ASP A 45 20.05 1.65 -26.88
C ASP A 45 20.16 0.32 -27.63
N ALA A 46 21.38 -0.19 -27.74
CA ALA A 46 21.69 -1.44 -28.44
C ALA A 46 21.24 -2.71 -27.68
N ARG A 47 20.79 -2.61 -26.42
CA ARG A 47 20.27 -3.73 -25.63
C ARG A 47 18.74 -3.75 -25.56
N ALA A 48 18.07 -2.70 -26.04
CA ALA A 48 16.61 -2.68 -26.14
C ALA A 48 16.11 -3.56 -27.29
N VAL A 49 14.99 -4.25 -27.07
CA VAL A 49 14.33 -5.08 -28.09
C VAL A 49 13.35 -4.22 -28.88
N VAL A 50 13.53 -4.12 -30.20
CA VAL A 50 12.62 -3.37 -31.07
C VAL A 50 11.56 -4.30 -31.65
N VAL A 51 10.28 -3.99 -31.44
CA VAL A 51 9.15 -4.77 -31.96
C VAL A 51 9.17 -4.83 -33.49
N GLN A 52 9.11 -6.06 -34.04
CA GLN A 52 9.02 -6.33 -35.48
C GLN A 52 7.63 -6.89 -35.80
N ALA A 53 6.68 -5.98 -36.03
CA ALA A 53 5.25 -6.25 -36.23
C ALA A 53 4.73 -5.40 -37.41
N ARG A 54 3.54 -5.71 -37.97
CA ARG A 54 3.02 -5.02 -39.16
C ARG A 54 2.57 -3.59 -38.87
N GLY A 55 1.87 -3.36 -37.77
CA GLY A 55 1.45 -2.02 -37.36
C GLY A 55 0.44 -1.36 -38.30
N ASP A 56 -0.33 -2.15 -39.08
CA ASP A 56 -1.28 -1.68 -40.09
C ASP A 56 -2.72 -1.49 -39.55
N GLY A 57 -2.99 -1.88 -38.31
CA GLY A 57 -4.29 -1.81 -37.63
C GLY A 57 -5.28 -2.90 -38.04
N VAL A 58 -4.88 -3.84 -38.89
CA VAL A 58 -5.74 -4.86 -39.51
C VAL A 58 -5.27 -6.27 -39.16
N ALA A 59 -3.98 -6.53 -39.32
CA ALA A 59 -3.34 -7.80 -39.02
C ALA A 59 -3.13 -7.97 -37.51
N ASP A 60 -3.22 -9.22 -37.04
CA ASP A 60 -2.97 -9.53 -35.63
C ASP A 60 -1.47 -9.54 -35.34
N ASP A 61 -1.02 -8.56 -34.55
CA ASP A 61 0.36 -8.35 -34.14
C ASP A 61 0.66 -8.91 -32.74
N SER A 62 -0.31 -9.58 -32.08
CA SER A 62 -0.19 -10.07 -30.70
C SER A 62 1.07 -10.91 -30.46
N ASP A 63 1.35 -11.85 -31.37
CA ASP A 63 2.51 -12.75 -31.25
C ASP A 63 3.84 -12.05 -31.55
N ALA A 64 3.83 -11.02 -32.41
CA ALA A 64 5.01 -10.25 -32.74
C ALA A 64 5.43 -9.34 -31.56
N ILE A 65 4.45 -8.73 -30.90
CA ILE A 65 4.67 -7.93 -29.68
C ILE A 65 5.06 -8.82 -28.51
N GLN A 66 4.35 -9.95 -28.28
CA GLN A 66 4.68 -10.87 -27.18
C GLN A 66 6.12 -11.40 -27.29
N ARG A 67 6.58 -11.81 -28.48
CA ARG A 67 7.98 -12.25 -28.67
C ARG A 67 9.02 -11.18 -28.30
N ALA A 68 8.72 -9.90 -28.52
CA ALA A 68 9.61 -8.81 -28.12
C ALA A 68 9.63 -8.62 -26.59
N ILE A 69 8.47 -8.75 -25.93
CA ILE A 69 8.34 -8.70 -24.47
C ILE A 69 9.07 -9.90 -23.82
N ASP A 70 8.83 -11.11 -24.32
CA ASP A 70 9.49 -12.33 -23.84
C ASP A 70 11.02 -12.28 -24.03
N GLY A 71 11.47 -11.73 -25.15
CA GLY A 71 12.89 -11.49 -25.42
C GLY A 71 13.52 -10.47 -24.47
N ALA A 72 12.78 -9.41 -24.11
CA ALA A 72 13.24 -8.41 -23.15
C ALA A 72 13.18 -8.90 -21.69
N ALA A 73 12.38 -9.91 -21.36
CA ALA A 73 12.26 -10.43 -20.00
C ALA A 73 13.57 -11.03 -19.45
N ASN A 74 14.48 -11.47 -20.32
CA ASN A 74 15.87 -11.82 -20.00
C ASN A 74 16.01 -12.69 -18.73
N GLN A 75 15.32 -13.84 -18.73
CA GLN A 75 15.29 -14.80 -17.60
C GLN A 75 14.86 -14.19 -16.24
N GLY A 76 14.04 -13.14 -16.26
CA GLY A 76 13.57 -12.43 -15.07
C GLY A 76 14.41 -11.22 -14.65
N GLN A 77 15.51 -10.91 -15.36
CA GLN A 77 16.28 -9.69 -15.14
C GLN A 77 15.60 -8.42 -15.69
N GLY A 78 14.68 -8.59 -16.65
CA GLY A 78 14.02 -7.48 -17.33
C GLY A 78 14.84 -6.84 -18.46
N GLY A 79 14.27 -5.79 -19.03
CA GLY A 79 14.79 -5.12 -20.22
C GLY A 79 13.84 -4.07 -20.80
N ILE A 80 14.29 -3.42 -21.87
CA ILE A 80 13.51 -2.38 -22.59
C ILE A 80 12.93 -2.96 -23.87
N VAL A 81 11.66 -2.66 -24.14
CA VAL A 81 11.00 -2.89 -25.43
C VAL A 81 10.67 -1.54 -26.08
N PHE A 82 11.14 -1.32 -27.30
CA PHE A 82 10.70 -0.19 -28.12
C PHE A 82 9.60 -0.64 -29.09
N LEU A 83 8.44 0.02 -29.02
CA LEU A 83 7.31 -0.17 -29.93
C LEU A 83 7.26 1.01 -30.93
N PRO A 84 7.64 0.83 -32.20
CA PRO A 84 7.66 1.92 -33.19
C PRO A 84 6.28 2.51 -33.47
N SER A 85 6.21 3.72 -34.04
CA SER A 85 4.95 4.32 -34.52
C SER A 85 4.21 3.36 -35.47
N GLY A 86 2.99 2.97 -35.09
CA GLY A 86 2.13 2.05 -35.84
C GLY A 86 0.80 1.82 -35.12
N ARG A 87 -0.13 1.11 -35.78
CA ARG A 87 -1.40 0.68 -35.17
C ARG A 87 -1.39 -0.84 -35.08
N TYR A 88 -1.30 -1.38 -33.89
CA TYR A 88 -1.11 -2.81 -33.69
C TYR A 88 -2.41 -3.42 -33.21
N ARG A 89 -3.08 -4.19 -34.08
CA ARG A 89 -4.27 -4.92 -33.67
C ARG A 89 -3.84 -6.12 -32.84
N ILE A 90 -4.49 -6.32 -31.71
CA ILE A 90 -4.32 -7.51 -30.87
C ILE A 90 -5.64 -8.29 -30.74
N THR A 91 -5.55 -9.58 -30.42
CA THR A 91 -6.70 -10.49 -30.22
C THR A 91 -6.69 -11.24 -28.90
N ARG A 92 -5.58 -11.17 -28.16
CA ARG A 92 -5.34 -11.82 -26.88
C ARG A 92 -4.61 -10.88 -25.93
N SER A 93 -4.55 -11.22 -24.63
CA SER A 93 -3.75 -10.46 -23.68
C SER A 93 -2.26 -10.50 -24.05
N LEU A 94 -1.61 -9.34 -23.94
CA LEU A 94 -0.16 -9.22 -23.87
C LEU A 94 0.27 -9.37 -22.41
N LEU A 95 1.18 -10.28 -22.13
CA LEU A 95 1.69 -10.54 -20.77
C LEU A 95 3.06 -9.87 -20.62
N VAL A 96 3.20 -8.98 -19.64
CA VAL A 96 4.42 -8.20 -19.36
C VAL A 96 5.05 -8.68 -18.05
N PRO A 97 6.17 -9.43 -18.10
CA PRO A 97 6.88 -9.86 -16.91
C PRO A 97 7.43 -8.70 -16.06
N ILE A 98 7.88 -9.05 -14.85
CA ILE A 98 8.65 -8.15 -13.98
C ILE A 98 9.82 -7.50 -14.74
N ALA A 99 10.12 -6.23 -14.43
CA ALA A 99 11.20 -5.46 -15.01
C ALA A 99 11.21 -5.36 -16.55
N VAL A 100 10.09 -5.63 -17.25
CA VAL A 100 9.98 -5.26 -18.67
C VAL A 100 9.35 -3.88 -18.79
N ARG A 101 10.05 -2.96 -19.44
CA ARG A 101 9.63 -1.57 -19.65
C ARG A 101 9.40 -1.29 -21.13
N ILE A 102 8.16 -0.99 -21.51
CA ILE A 102 7.72 -0.80 -22.89
C ILE A 102 7.58 0.70 -23.18
N TYR A 103 8.28 1.18 -24.19
CA TYR A 103 8.24 2.58 -24.63
C TYR A 103 7.80 2.67 -26.09
N GLY A 104 6.71 3.41 -26.33
CA GLY A 104 6.30 3.78 -27.69
C GLY A 104 7.24 4.84 -28.26
N VAL A 105 7.76 4.65 -29.48
CA VAL A 105 8.78 5.53 -30.08
C VAL A 105 8.47 5.94 -31.52
N GLY A 106 8.79 7.19 -31.86
CA GLY A 106 8.62 7.78 -33.18
C GLY A 106 7.68 9.00 -33.19
N LYS A 107 7.43 9.54 -34.38
CA LYS A 107 6.75 10.84 -34.58
C LYS A 107 5.34 10.88 -33.97
N THR A 108 4.64 9.75 -34.02
CA THR A 108 3.34 9.53 -33.37
C THR A 108 3.47 8.40 -32.36
N ARG A 109 2.63 8.39 -31.34
CA ARG A 109 2.53 7.23 -30.45
C ARG A 109 2.09 6.00 -31.24
N PRO A 110 2.60 4.79 -30.94
CA PRO A 110 1.93 3.57 -31.32
C PRO A 110 0.55 3.47 -30.65
N VAL A 111 -0.37 2.75 -31.29
CA VAL A 111 -1.71 2.47 -30.76
C VAL A 111 -1.92 0.96 -30.68
N LEU A 112 -2.27 0.43 -29.51
CA LEU A 112 -2.80 -0.93 -29.37
C LEU A 112 -4.31 -0.91 -29.63
N VAL A 113 -4.76 -1.67 -30.62
CA VAL A 113 -6.14 -1.63 -31.13
C VAL A 113 -6.84 -2.95 -30.84
N LEU A 114 -7.97 -2.90 -30.13
CA LEU A 114 -8.90 -4.02 -30.02
C LEU A 114 -9.99 -3.86 -31.09
N GLY A 115 -10.02 -4.76 -32.06
CA GLY A 115 -11.01 -4.70 -33.15
C GLY A 115 -12.45 -4.89 -32.64
N PRO A 116 -13.48 -4.42 -33.38
CA PRO A 116 -14.87 -4.60 -32.97
C PRO A 116 -15.24 -6.07 -32.76
N ARG A 117 -15.92 -6.39 -31.65
CA ARG A 117 -16.34 -7.75 -31.25
C ARG A 117 -15.18 -8.77 -31.28
N THR A 118 -14.02 -8.41 -30.72
CA THR A 118 -12.87 -9.32 -30.62
C THR A 118 -13.19 -10.45 -29.61
N PRO A 119 -13.08 -11.74 -30.01
CA PRO A 119 -13.46 -12.86 -29.14
C PRO A 119 -12.77 -12.82 -27.77
N GLY A 120 -13.55 -13.05 -26.71
CA GLY A 120 -13.08 -13.06 -25.32
C GLY A 120 -13.30 -11.73 -24.57
N PHE A 121 -13.63 -10.64 -25.25
CA PHE A 121 -13.81 -9.31 -24.65
C PHE A 121 -15.30 -8.91 -24.48
N GLN A 122 -16.22 -9.88 -24.48
CA GLN A 122 -17.67 -9.64 -24.48
C GLN A 122 -18.33 -9.64 -23.09
N LYS A 123 -17.75 -10.29 -22.07
CA LYS A 123 -18.34 -10.42 -20.72
C LYS A 123 -17.25 -10.42 -19.64
N GLY A 124 -17.56 -9.86 -18.47
CA GLY A 124 -16.69 -9.83 -17.29
C GLY A 124 -15.61 -8.74 -17.40
N VAL A 125 -14.40 -9.06 -16.96
CA VAL A 125 -13.21 -8.23 -17.16
C VAL A 125 -12.28 -8.97 -18.12
N ALA A 126 -11.81 -8.30 -19.16
CA ALA A 126 -10.92 -8.87 -20.18
C ALA A 126 -9.81 -7.87 -20.52
N ASN A 127 -8.57 -8.20 -20.16
CA ASN A 127 -7.45 -7.26 -20.20
C ASN A 127 -6.65 -7.35 -21.51
N MET A 128 -6.44 -6.22 -22.18
CA MET A 128 -5.60 -6.15 -23.38
C MET A 128 -4.11 -6.34 -23.06
N LEU A 129 -3.63 -5.78 -21.95
CA LEU A 129 -2.27 -5.94 -21.44
C LEU A 129 -2.31 -6.22 -19.93
N ILE A 130 -1.46 -7.13 -19.44
CA ILE A 130 -1.37 -7.52 -18.03
C ILE A 130 0.10 -7.51 -17.59
N PHE A 131 0.42 -6.76 -16.53
CA PHE A 131 1.67 -6.99 -15.79
C PHE A 131 1.53 -8.26 -14.93
N THR A 132 2.53 -9.14 -14.98
CA THR A 132 2.49 -10.48 -14.35
C THR A 132 3.54 -10.64 -13.26
N GLY A 133 3.19 -11.33 -12.17
CA GLY A 133 4.11 -11.60 -11.06
C GLY A 133 5.08 -12.77 -11.30
N THR A 134 5.91 -13.03 -10.29
CA THR A 134 6.94 -14.09 -10.29
C THR A 134 6.73 -15.10 -9.15
N ASP A 135 7.42 -16.24 -9.20
CA ASP A 135 7.40 -17.23 -8.11
C ASP A 135 8.39 -16.84 -6.98
N THR A 136 8.29 -15.61 -6.47
CA THR A 136 9.24 -15.03 -5.50
C THR A 136 9.43 -15.89 -4.25
N TYR A 137 8.34 -16.51 -3.78
CA TYR A 137 8.32 -17.34 -2.57
C TYR A 137 8.65 -18.81 -2.83
N ASN A 138 9.02 -19.18 -4.07
CA ASN A 138 9.31 -20.55 -4.50
C ASN A 138 8.18 -21.54 -4.15
N ILE A 139 6.92 -21.12 -4.32
CA ILE A 139 5.73 -21.93 -4.05
C ILE A 139 5.40 -22.87 -5.22
N GLY A 140 6.02 -22.67 -6.39
CA GLY A 140 5.80 -23.42 -7.62
C GLY A 140 4.45 -23.08 -8.27
N GLY A 141 3.36 -23.46 -7.61
CA GLY A 141 1.99 -23.26 -8.10
C GLY A 141 1.62 -21.78 -8.27
N VAL A 142 0.57 -21.52 -9.07
CA VAL A 142 -0.05 -20.19 -9.19
C VAL A 142 -1.26 -20.15 -8.26
N ALA A 143 -1.10 -19.54 -7.08
CA ALA A 143 -2.14 -19.55 -6.04
C ALA A 143 -3.41 -18.78 -6.43
N MET A 144 -3.23 -17.65 -7.12
CA MET A 144 -4.30 -16.79 -7.65
C MET A 144 -3.99 -16.52 -9.13
N PRO A 145 -4.58 -17.28 -10.08
CA PRO A 145 -4.39 -17.02 -11.51
C PRO A 145 -5.31 -15.90 -11.99
N VAL A 146 -4.80 -14.99 -12.82
CA VAL A 146 -5.52 -13.77 -13.25
C VAL A 146 -6.77 -14.11 -14.09
N PRO A 147 -8.00 -13.88 -13.60
CA PRO A 147 -9.23 -14.30 -14.30
C PRO A 147 -9.49 -13.56 -15.61
N GLY A 148 -9.09 -12.29 -15.69
CA GLY A 148 -9.28 -11.45 -16.88
C GLY A 148 -8.19 -11.59 -17.95
N ALA A 149 -7.42 -12.69 -17.96
CA ALA A 149 -6.54 -13.03 -19.07
C ALA A 149 -7.36 -13.55 -20.27
N VAL A 150 -6.97 -13.21 -21.49
CA VAL A 150 -7.64 -13.68 -22.72
C VAL A 150 -6.65 -14.48 -23.57
N PRO A 151 -6.88 -15.79 -23.78
CA PRO A 151 -7.87 -16.64 -23.12
C PRO A 151 -7.51 -16.93 -21.64
N PHE A 152 -8.52 -17.14 -20.79
CA PHE A 152 -8.32 -17.58 -19.42
C PHE A 152 -8.25 -19.12 -19.36
N ASP A 153 -7.09 -19.64 -18.94
CA ASP A 153 -6.85 -21.09 -18.76
C ASP A 153 -6.07 -21.32 -17.46
N PRO A 154 -6.74 -21.35 -16.29
CA PRO A 154 -6.09 -21.49 -14.99
C PRO A 154 -5.51 -22.88 -14.73
N VAL A 155 -5.72 -23.85 -15.62
CA VAL A 155 -5.27 -25.24 -15.46
C VAL A 155 -4.01 -25.50 -16.28
N ASN A 156 -4.02 -25.16 -17.57
CA ASN A 156 -2.91 -25.48 -18.47
C ASN A 156 -1.98 -24.28 -18.73
N LYS A 157 -2.47 -23.04 -18.56
CA LYS A 157 -1.69 -21.80 -18.78
C LYS A 157 -2.01 -20.71 -17.75
N PRO A 158 -1.93 -21.00 -16.43
CA PRO A 158 -2.27 -20.02 -15.40
C PRO A 158 -1.35 -18.79 -15.49
N VAL A 159 -1.96 -17.63 -15.76
CA VAL A 159 -1.25 -16.34 -15.69
C VAL A 159 -1.03 -15.99 -14.22
N ARG A 160 0.23 -15.90 -13.81
CA ARG A 160 0.59 -15.59 -12.42
C ARG A 160 0.29 -14.13 -12.10
N ASP A 161 -0.53 -13.91 -11.08
CA ASP A 161 -0.78 -12.57 -10.57
C ASP A 161 0.46 -11.98 -9.87
N ALA A 162 0.48 -10.66 -9.78
CA ALA A 162 1.46 -9.90 -9.03
C ALA A 162 1.40 -10.20 -7.52
N ASN A 163 2.52 -9.93 -6.88
CA ASN A 163 2.75 -10.02 -5.44
C ASN A 163 3.53 -8.78 -4.97
N SER A 164 3.90 -8.72 -3.70
CA SER A 164 4.69 -7.63 -3.11
C SER A 164 6.12 -7.52 -3.65
N SER A 165 6.49 -8.28 -4.69
CA SER A 165 7.79 -8.24 -5.36
C SER A 165 7.70 -8.04 -6.88
N THR A 166 6.56 -7.58 -7.39
CA THR A 166 6.34 -7.35 -8.83
C THR A 166 6.71 -5.91 -9.20
N PHE A 167 8.02 -5.65 -9.28
CA PHE A 167 8.62 -4.32 -9.39
C PHE A 167 9.00 -3.90 -10.83
N TYR A 168 9.37 -2.62 -10.97
CA TYR A 168 10.11 -2.00 -12.09
C TYR A 168 9.44 -1.93 -13.46
N SER A 169 8.36 -2.67 -13.71
CA SER A 169 7.74 -2.75 -15.04
C SER A 169 7.01 -1.47 -15.42
N ALA A 170 7.10 -1.05 -16.68
CA ALA A 170 6.51 0.22 -17.12
C ALA A 170 5.92 0.11 -18.52
N LEU A 171 4.91 0.94 -18.80
CA LEU A 171 4.38 1.16 -20.13
C LEU A 171 4.22 2.66 -20.36
N SER A 172 4.90 3.18 -21.36
CA SER A 172 4.94 4.62 -21.64
C SER A 172 4.74 4.93 -23.12
N ASN A 173 4.02 6.01 -23.40
CA ASN A 173 3.85 6.58 -24.73
C ASN A 173 3.18 5.64 -25.77
N VAL A 174 2.32 4.73 -25.30
CA VAL A 174 1.53 3.79 -26.11
C VAL A 174 0.05 4.03 -25.86
N ASP A 175 -0.69 4.45 -26.88
CA ASP A 175 -2.13 4.74 -26.78
C ASP A 175 -2.97 3.46 -26.97
N PHE A 176 -4.23 3.48 -26.52
CA PHE A 176 -5.17 2.35 -26.63
C PHE A 176 -6.48 2.76 -27.30
N GLU A 177 -7.00 1.90 -28.19
CA GLU A 177 -8.31 2.05 -28.83
C GLU A 177 -9.13 0.75 -28.72
N VAL A 178 -10.36 0.86 -28.20
CA VAL A 178 -11.31 -0.26 -28.11
C VAL A 178 -12.51 -0.04 -29.03
N GLY A 179 -12.65 -0.93 -30.02
CA GLY A 179 -13.81 -0.95 -30.93
C GLY A 179 -15.09 -1.47 -30.26
N ASP A 180 -16.23 -1.26 -30.95
CA ASP A 180 -17.55 -1.60 -30.44
C ASP A 180 -17.77 -3.11 -30.19
N GLY A 181 -18.59 -3.43 -29.18
CA GLY A 181 -18.93 -4.81 -28.83
C GLY A 181 -17.85 -5.53 -28.00
N ASN A 182 -17.01 -4.76 -27.30
CA ASN A 182 -16.01 -5.25 -26.36
C ASN A 182 -16.24 -4.66 -24.93
N PRO A 183 -17.44 -4.78 -24.33
CA PRO A 183 -17.78 -4.09 -23.08
C PRO A 183 -16.98 -4.57 -21.86
N ALA A 184 -16.33 -5.74 -21.93
CA ALA A 184 -15.46 -6.25 -20.87
C ALA A 184 -14.03 -5.71 -20.94
N ALA A 185 -13.66 -5.00 -22.03
CA ALA A 185 -12.28 -4.64 -22.29
C ALA A 185 -11.74 -3.62 -21.27
N ALA A 186 -10.70 -4.02 -20.55
CA ALA A 186 -9.80 -3.15 -19.83
C ALA A 186 -8.48 -3.03 -20.62
N ALA A 187 -7.94 -1.82 -20.76
CA ALA A 187 -6.76 -1.62 -21.62
C ALA A 187 -5.47 -2.12 -20.95
N VAL A 188 -5.26 -1.79 -19.68
CA VAL A 188 -4.12 -2.28 -18.89
C VAL A 188 -4.59 -2.80 -17.54
N ARG A 189 -4.14 -3.98 -17.15
CA ARG A 189 -4.15 -4.43 -15.76
C ARG A 189 -2.84 -4.06 -15.07
N MET A 190 -2.88 -3.11 -14.14
CA MET A 190 -1.69 -2.49 -13.53
C MET A 190 -1.45 -2.93 -12.07
N HIS A 191 -1.92 -4.13 -11.70
CA HIS A 191 -1.63 -4.71 -10.38
C HIS A 191 -0.13 -4.99 -10.23
N THR A 192 0.61 -4.10 -9.55
CA THR A 192 2.07 -4.18 -9.37
C THR A 192 2.54 -3.52 -8.07
N ALA A 193 3.83 -3.69 -7.74
CA ALA A 193 4.52 -3.11 -6.57
C ALA A 193 5.39 -1.89 -6.98
N GLN A 194 6.31 -1.42 -6.10
CA GLN A 194 7.01 -0.13 -6.32
C GLN A 194 7.76 -0.06 -7.65
N HIS A 195 8.03 1.19 -8.07
CA HIS A 195 8.83 1.50 -9.26
C HIS A 195 8.23 1.05 -10.59
N SER A 196 6.94 0.70 -10.58
CA SER A 196 6.15 0.35 -11.76
C SER A 196 5.27 1.53 -12.18
N ASN A 197 5.26 1.89 -13.47
CA ASN A 197 4.56 3.09 -13.93
C ASN A 197 3.83 3.03 -15.29
N LEU A 198 2.77 3.84 -15.40
CA LEU A 198 2.12 4.19 -16.66
C LEU A 198 2.34 5.67 -16.96
N SER A 199 2.76 5.99 -18.18
CA SER A 199 3.01 7.40 -18.55
C SER A 199 2.69 7.75 -20.00
N HIS A 200 2.17 8.96 -20.23
CA HIS A 200 1.92 9.50 -21.58
C HIS A 200 0.98 8.63 -22.43
N ILE A 201 -0.22 8.30 -21.95
CA ILE A 201 -1.16 7.40 -22.64
C ILE A 201 -2.52 8.07 -22.88
N ASP A 202 -3.04 7.99 -24.11
CA ASP A 202 -4.45 8.18 -24.42
C ASP A 202 -5.20 6.83 -24.37
N PHE A 203 -6.21 6.70 -23.52
CA PHE A 203 -7.13 5.56 -23.45
C PHE A 203 -8.45 5.93 -24.14
N ARG A 204 -8.70 5.40 -25.34
CA ARG A 204 -9.92 5.64 -26.12
C ARG A 204 -10.83 4.41 -26.01
N MET A 205 -11.60 4.37 -24.92
CA MET A 205 -12.23 3.14 -24.44
C MET A 205 -13.57 2.82 -25.10
N GLY A 206 -14.27 3.81 -25.68
CA GLY A 206 -15.53 3.58 -26.39
C GLY A 206 -16.53 2.78 -25.54
N SER A 207 -16.95 1.60 -26.04
CA SER A 207 -17.85 0.68 -25.32
C SER A 207 -17.22 -0.07 -24.14
N GLY A 208 -15.89 -0.09 -24.01
CA GLY A 208 -15.12 -0.86 -23.02
C GLY A 208 -15.37 -0.50 -21.55
N LEU A 209 -14.76 -1.29 -20.68
CA LEU A 209 -14.91 -1.21 -19.23
C LEU A 209 -14.08 -0.06 -18.63
N ALA A 210 -12.75 -0.15 -18.71
CA ALA A 210 -11.83 0.79 -18.07
C ALA A 210 -10.53 1.00 -18.87
N GLY A 211 -9.91 2.17 -18.77
CA GLY A 211 -8.55 2.37 -19.26
C GLY A 211 -7.56 1.52 -18.44
N VAL A 212 -7.66 1.61 -17.12
CA VAL A 212 -6.85 0.81 -16.19
C VAL A 212 -7.76 0.00 -15.25
N TYR A 213 -7.47 -1.28 -15.10
CA TYR A 213 -8.08 -2.19 -14.12
C TYR A 213 -7.06 -2.64 -13.08
N GLN A 214 -7.33 -2.40 -11.80
CA GLN A 214 -6.36 -2.51 -10.71
C GLN A 214 -5.12 -1.61 -10.92
N VAL A 215 -4.45 -1.23 -9.85
CA VAL A 215 -3.42 -0.17 -9.89
C VAL A 215 -2.17 -0.52 -9.08
N GLY A 216 -1.21 0.41 -9.09
CA GLY A 216 0.09 0.31 -8.45
C GLY A 216 1.19 0.59 -9.48
N ASN A 217 2.22 1.39 -9.22
CA ASN A 217 2.49 2.20 -8.03
C ASN A 217 2.36 3.71 -8.33
N ILE A 218 2.81 4.19 -9.49
CA ILE A 218 2.60 5.58 -9.92
C ILE A 218 2.16 5.67 -11.40
N ALA A 219 1.32 6.65 -11.73
CA ALA A 219 1.03 6.99 -13.12
C ALA A 219 0.97 8.50 -13.36
N TYR A 220 1.32 8.95 -14.56
CA TYR A 220 1.29 10.37 -14.89
C TYR A 220 1.00 10.66 -16.37
N ASN A 221 0.38 11.81 -16.65
CA ASN A 221 0.06 12.24 -18.03
C ASN A 221 -0.84 11.21 -18.76
N LEU A 222 -1.88 10.73 -18.10
CA LEU A 222 -2.87 9.81 -18.67
C LEU A 222 -4.15 10.57 -19.10
N ARG A 223 -4.75 10.19 -20.22
CA ARG A 223 -5.99 10.81 -20.74
C ARG A 223 -7.04 9.74 -21.06
N PHE A 224 -8.18 9.77 -20.38
CA PHE A 224 -9.23 8.76 -20.46
C PHE A 224 -10.46 9.31 -21.20
N PHE A 225 -10.78 8.73 -22.35
CA PHE A 225 -11.89 9.14 -23.21
C PHE A 225 -12.95 8.03 -23.31
N GLY A 226 -14.15 8.28 -22.79
CA GLY A 226 -15.23 7.30 -22.74
C GLY A 226 -14.93 6.12 -21.80
N GLY A 227 -15.49 4.94 -22.11
CA GLY A 227 -15.47 3.79 -21.21
C GLY A 227 -16.56 3.85 -20.13
N ARG A 228 -16.71 2.75 -19.36
CA ARG A 228 -17.58 2.76 -18.17
C ARG A 228 -16.92 3.57 -17.05
N TYR A 229 -15.63 3.30 -16.86
CA TYR A 229 -14.72 3.99 -15.96
C TYR A 229 -13.46 4.43 -16.71
N GLY A 230 -12.69 5.37 -16.17
CA GLY A 230 -11.32 5.64 -16.61
C GLY A 230 -10.37 4.68 -15.89
N ILE A 231 -10.47 4.66 -14.56
CA ILE A 231 -9.80 3.68 -13.68
C ILE A 231 -10.88 2.92 -12.89
N LEU A 232 -10.75 1.60 -12.86
CA LEU A 232 -11.43 0.72 -11.91
C LEU A 232 -10.33 0.11 -11.03
N ALA A 233 -10.10 0.69 -9.86
CA ALA A 233 -9.00 0.33 -9.00
C ALA A 233 -9.34 -0.85 -8.07
N GLU A 234 -8.30 -1.46 -7.52
CA GLU A 234 -8.27 -2.29 -6.31
C GLU A 234 -6.95 -1.98 -5.58
N LYS A 235 -6.74 -2.56 -4.39
CA LYS A 235 -5.43 -2.61 -3.73
C LYS A 235 -4.30 -2.87 -4.74
N THR A 236 -3.19 -2.16 -4.57
CA THR A 236 -1.93 -2.52 -5.23
C THR A 236 -1.48 -3.91 -4.78
N SER A 237 -0.63 -4.62 -5.53
CA SER A 237 -0.20 -5.97 -5.14
C SER A 237 0.50 -6.12 -3.78
N PRO A 238 1.08 -5.05 -3.19
CA PRO A 238 1.52 -4.99 -1.79
C PRO A 238 0.58 -4.24 -0.83
N ALA A 239 -0.53 -3.69 -1.31
CA ALA A 239 -1.45 -2.79 -0.58
C ALA A 239 -0.83 -1.48 -0.06
N TRP A 240 0.21 -0.96 -0.72
CA TRP A 240 0.65 0.43 -0.60
C TRP A 240 -0.17 1.35 -1.53
N GLN A 241 0.09 2.65 -1.45
CA GLN A 241 -0.61 3.68 -2.20
C GLN A 241 -0.46 3.58 -3.73
N PHE A 242 -1.37 4.24 -4.43
CA PHE A 242 -1.26 4.55 -5.85
C PHE A 242 -1.40 6.04 -6.12
N THR A 243 -0.39 6.64 -6.74
CA THR A 243 -0.39 8.06 -7.13
C THR A 243 -0.67 8.27 -8.62
N LEU A 244 -1.60 9.19 -8.94
CA LEU A 244 -1.92 9.64 -10.29
C LEU A 244 -1.70 11.15 -10.45
N LEU A 245 -0.81 11.54 -11.36
CA LEU A 245 -0.42 12.93 -11.63
C LEU A 245 -0.86 13.41 -13.02
N ASP A 246 -1.10 14.72 -13.17
CA ASP A 246 -1.22 15.41 -14.47
C ASP A 246 -2.20 14.77 -15.47
N SER A 247 -3.30 14.19 -14.99
CA SER A 247 -4.18 13.31 -15.78
C SER A 247 -5.56 13.91 -16.05
N THR A 248 -6.29 13.36 -17.04
CA THR A 248 -7.58 13.91 -17.51
C THR A 248 -8.59 12.80 -17.80
N PHE A 249 -9.82 12.99 -17.34
CA PHE A 249 -10.96 12.08 -17.53
C PHE A 249 -12.10 12.82 -18.22
N ASP A 250 -12.59 12.30 -19.34
CA ASP A 250 -13.67 12.89 -20.13
C ASP A 250 -14.66 11.83 -20.63
N GLY A 251 -15.94 11.98 -20.24
CA GLY A 251 -17.05 11.23 -20.83
C GLY A 251 -17.26 9.79 -20.31
N GLN A 252 -16.77 9.44 -19.13
CA GLN A 252 -17.03 8.13 -18.52
C GLN A 252 -18.50 7.95 -18.16
N ARG A 253 -19.07 6.77 -18.45
CA ARG A 253 -20.51 6.50 -18.32
C ARG A 253 -21.01 6.42 -16.88
N ASP A 254 -20.21 5.91 -15.96
CA ASP A 254 -20.63 5.68 -14.56
C ASP A 254 -19.88 6.62 -13.60
N ALA A 255 -18.55 6.50 -13.56
CA ALA A 255 -17.64 7.36 -12.79
C ALA A 255 -16.30 7.54 -13.51
N ALA A 256 -15.56 8.63 -13.27
CA ALA A 256 -14.21 8.76 -13.81
C ALA A 256 -13.23 7.76 -13.16
N ILE A 257 -13.30 7.63 -11.83
CA ILE A 257 -12.57 6.64 -11.04
C ILE A 257 -13.57 5.88 -10.16
N ARG A 258 -13.55 4.55 -10.22
CA ARG A 258 -14.14 3.68 -9.19
C ARG A 258 -12.99 3.11 -8.35
N GLU A 259 -13.12 3.28 -7.05
CA GLU A 259 -12.06 3.16 -6.04
C GLU A 259 -12.40 1.98 -5.10
N HIS A 260 -11.38 1.17 -4.78
CA HIS A 260 -11.47 0.00 -3.91
C HIS A 260 -10.14 -0.23 -3.14
N GLU A 261 -9.91 0.51 -2.06
CA GLU A 261 -8.72 0.38 -1.17
C GLU A 261 -7.36 0.56 -1.89
N ALA A 262 -7.29 1.44 -2.89
CA ALA A 262 -6.05 1.76 -3.61
C ALA A 262 -5.18 2.82 -2.91
N ALA A 263 -5.66 3.41 -1.81
CA ALA A 263 -5.05 4.54 -1.10
C ALA A 263 -4.69 5.68 -2.06
N LEU A 264 -5.70 6.09 -2.83
CA LEU A 264 -5.54 6.87 -4.04
C LEU A 264 -5.05 8.30 -3.76
N THR A 265 -3.94 8.67 -4.40
CA THR A 265 -3.36 10.02 -4.33
C THR A 265 -3.46 10.71 -5.69
N LEU A 266 -4.10 11.88 -5.76
CA LEU A 266 -4.31 12.64 -6.99
C LEU A 266 -3.62 14.00 -6.93
N ALA A 267 -2.87 14.38 -7.97
CA ALA A 267 -2.36 15.74 -8.11
C ALA A 267 -2.49 16.29 -9.55
N ASN A 268 -3.01 17.52 -9.67
CA ASN A 268 -3.28 18.20 -10.94
C ASN A 268 -4.19 17.41 -11.91
N THR A 269 -5.22 16.73 -11.38
CA THR A 269 -6.15 15.90 -12.18
C THR A 269 -7.40 16.66 -12.62
N GLU A 270 -7.82 16.48 -13.87
CA GLU A 270 -9.08 17.00 -14.42
C GLU A 270 -10.09 15.88 -14.64
N ILE A 271 -11.32 16.09 -14.19
CA ILE A 271 -12.44 15.16 -14.39
C ILE A 271 -13.64 15.93 -14.92
N ARG A 272 -14.17 15.51 -16.07
CA ARG A 272 -15.33 16.17 -16.68
C ARG A 272 -16.31 15.25 -17.40
N ASN A 273 -17.54 15.77 -17.57
CA ASN A 273 -18.61 15.15 -18.36
C ASN A 273 -18.97 13.72 -17.92
N THR A 274 -19.00 13.47 -16.61
CA THR A 274 -19.27 12.15 -16.02
C THR A 274 -20.32 12.25 -14.91
N PRO A 275 -21.07 11.18 -14.56
CA PRO A 275 -22.00 11.26 -13.45
C PRO A 275 -21.31 11.41 -12.10
N VAL A 276 -20.22 10.68 -11.86
CA VAL A 276 -19.47 10.72 -10.60
C VAL A 276 -17.99 10.97 -10.89
N GLY A 277 -17.34 11.80 -10.07
CA GLY A 277 -15.89 11.97 -10.16
C GLY A 277 -15.18 10.72 -9.66
N ILE A 278 -15.22 10.51 -8.35
CA ILE A 278 -14.58 9.37 -7.66
C ILE A 278 -15.65 8.63 -6.87
N GLU A 279 -15.76 7.31 -7.05
CA GLU A 279 -16.71 6.46 -6.35
C GLU A 279 -16.00 5.40 -5.49
N ILE A 280 -16.03 5.55 -4.17
CA ILE A 280 -15.56 4.51 -3.22
C ILE A 280 -16.61 3.40 -3.15
N ASP A 281 -16.17 2.16 -3.29
CA ASP A 281 -17.04 0.99 -3.36
C ASP A 281 -17.86 0.72 -2.08
N ARG A 282 -19.03 0.08 -2.24
CA ARG A 282 -19.96 -0.18 -1.13
C ARG A 282 -19.32 -1.10 -0.09
N GLY A 283 -19.39 -0.73 1.19
CA GLY A 283 -18.86 -1.53 2.30
C GLY A 283 -17.34 -1.45 2.45
N TYR A 284 -16.68 -0.61 1.66
CA TYR A 284 -15.26 -0.32 1.67
C TYR A 284 -15.00 1.15 2.05
N GLY A 285 -13.81 1.42 2.57
CA GLY A 285 -13.28 2.77 2.80
C GLY A 285 -11.91 2.87 2.14
N ASP A 286 -11.37 4.08 2.02
CA ASP A 286 -10.07 4.31 1.40
C ASP A 286 -9.34 5.52 2.00
N TRP A 287 -8.01 5.55 1.81
CA TRP A 287 -7.13 6.69 2.09
C TRP A 287 -7.01 7.56 0.83
N LEU A 288 -8.10 8.29 0.52
CA LEU A 288 -8.21 9.11 -0.68
C LEU A 288 -7.72 10.54 -0.42
N TRP A 289 -6.67 10.97 -1.12
CA TRP A 289 -6.18 12.36 -1.13
C TRP A 289 -6.19 12.96 -2.54
N GLY A 290 -6.67 14.20 -2.68
CA GLY A 290 -6.59 14.93 -3.95
C GLY A 290 -6.21 16.39 -3.83
N GLN A 291 -5.23 16.83 -4.62
CA GLN A 291 -4.74 18.22 -4.64
C GLN A 291 -4.75 18.83 -6.05
N ASP A 292 -5.16 20.09 -6.17
CA ASP A 292 -5.20 20.83 -7.45
C ASP A 292 -6.13 20.18 -8.52
N LEU A 293 -7.28 19.63 -8.08
CA LEU A 293 -8.26 19.00 -8.97
C LEU A 293 -9.13 20.03 -9.72
N ARG A 294 -9.62 19.62 -10.90
CA ARG A 294 -10.65 20.33 -11.69
C ARG A 294 -11.82 19.39 -11.95
N LEU A 295 -13.00 19.74 -11.45
CA LEU A 295 -14.25 19.00 -11.65
C LEU A 295 -15.21 19.84 -12.50
N GLU A 296 -15.55 19.39 -13.71
CA GLU A 296 -16.48 20.11 -14.59
C GLU A 296 -17.64 19.23 -15.07
N ASN A 297 -18.88 19.72 -14.93
CA ASN A 297 -20.08 19.01 -15.42
C ASN A 297 -20.20 17.58 -14.83
N VAL A 298 -19.91 17.45 -13.53
CA VAL A 298 -20.04 16.19 -12.77
C VAL A 298 -21.44 16.12 -12.16
N SER A 299 -22.32 15.32 -12.75
CA SER A 299 -23.78 15.54 -12.59
C SER A 299 -24.44 14.94 -11.35
N LYS A 300 -23.84 13.95 -10.68
CA LYS A 300 -24.37 13.34 -9.43
C LYS A 300 -23.57 13.74 -8.20
N ALA A 301 -22.24 13.53 -8.20
CA ALA A 301 -21.36 13.88 -7.08
C ALA A 301 -19.89 13.97 -7.51
N GLY A 302 -19.14 14.93 -6.97
CA GLY A 302 -17.67 14.98 -7.11
C GLY A 302 -16.99 13.74 -6.52
N VAL A 303 -17.38 13.36 -5.30
CA VAL A 303 -16.97 12.11 -4.64
C VAL A 303 -18.18 11.39 -4.01
N VAL A 304 -18.20 10.06 -4.08
CA VAL A 304 -19.09 9.20 -3.30
C VAL A 304 -18.26 8.45 -2.26
N ILE A 305 -18.63 8.59 -0.99
CA ILE A 305 -17.92 8.04 0.18
C ILE A 305 -18.76 6.90 0.76
N SER A 306 -18.12 5.77 1.04
CA SER A 306 -18.70 4.58 1.69
C SER A 306 -17.98 4.30 3.01
N ASN A 307 -18.58 3.48 3.88
CA ASN A 307 -18.01 3.08 5.19
C ASN A 307 -17.65 4.31 6.05
N GLU A 308 -18.51 5.32 6.06
CA GLU A 308 -18.22 6.71 6.48
C GLU A 308 -17.79 6.89 7.95
N ASN A 309 -18.15 5.98 8.85
CA ASN A 309 -17.75 6.03 10.26
C ASN A 309 -16.74 4.91 10.57
N ASN A 310 -15.69 4.81 9.77
CA ASN A 310 -14.63 3.83 9.89
C ASN A 310 -13.25 4.50 9.73
N VAL A 311 -12.26 4.07 10.52
CA VAL A 311 -10.90 4.65 10.52
C VAL A 311 -10.12 4.39 9.22
N TYR A 312 -10.54 3.41 8.42
CA TYR A 312 -10.02 3.18 7.08
C TYR A 312 -10.54 4.20 6.06
N THR A 313 -11.66 4.87 6.34
CA THR A 313 -12.24 5.90 5.46
C THR A 313 -11.65 7.26 5.81
N GLN A 314 -10.69 7.70 5.02
CA GLN A 314 -9.95 8.95 5.20
C GLN A 314 -9.93 9.70 3.87
N VAL A 315 -10.79 10.70 3.72
CA VAL A 315 -11.04 11.37 2.43
C VAL A 315 -10.72 12.86 2.55
N GLY A 316 -9.67 13.31 1.85
CA GLY A 316 -9.18 14.68 1.89
C GLY A 316 -9.00 15.30 0.50
N PHE A 317 -9.36 16.58 0.36
CA PHE A 317 -9.11 17.37 -0.83
C PHE A 317 -8.65 18.79 -0.51
N GLU A 318 -7.69 19.31 -1.27
CA GLU A 318 -7.25 20.71 -1.22
C GLU A 318 -7.21 21.32 -2.62
N ARG A 319 -7.55 22.61 -2.71
CA ARG A 319 -7.46 23.42 -3.94
C ARG A 319 -8.24 22.84 -5.14
N VAL A 320 -9.45 22.33 -4.91
CA VAL A 320 -10.32 21.82 -5.98
C VAL A 320 -11.12 22.96 -6.61
N SER A 321 -11.11 23.05 -7.93
CA SER A 321 -12.04 23.89 -8.69
C SER A 321 -13.23 23.05 -9.17
N ALA A 322 -14.44 23.58 -9.04
CA ALA A 322 -15.68 22.88 -9.37
C ALA A 322 -16.60 23.78 -10.20
N ARG A 323 -17.03 23.28 -11.36
CA ARG A 323 -17.96 23.96 -12.28
C ARG A 323 -19.11 23.03 -12.63
N LYS A 324 -20.35 23.46 -12.39
CA LYS A 324 -21.56 22.64 -12.57
C LYS A 324 -21.49 21.29 -11.83
N VAL A 325 -21.06 21.33 -10.57
CA VAL A 325 -21.01 20.16 -9.67
C VAL A 325 -22.00 20.41 -8.52
N PRO A 326 -23.27 19.95 -8.62
CA PRO A 326 -24.31 20.31 -7.65
C PRO A 326 -24.10 19.69 -6.26
N THR A 327 -23.40 18.55 -6.19
CA THR A 327 -23.02 17.87 -4.95
C THR A 327 -21.52 17.65 -4.97
N PHE A 328 -20.79 18.21 -3.99
CA PHE A 328 -19.35 17.95 -3.89
C PHE A 328 -19.10 16.53 -3.38
N ALA A 329 -19.67 16.17 -2.23
CA ALA A 329 -19.54 14.84 -1.63
C ALA A 329 -20.91 14.23 -1.32
N ARG A 330 -21.07 12.93 -1.57
CA ARG A 330 -22.24 12.13 -1.19
C ARG A 330 -21.79 10.97 -0.32
N PHE A 331 -22.40 10.85 0.84
CA PHE A 331 -22.22 9.72 1.75
C PHE A 331 -23.21 8.61 1.38
N ARG A 332 -22.72 7.39 1.16
CA ARG A 332 -23.53 6.26 0.67
C ARG A 332 -24.42 5.67 1.76
N ASP A 333 -23.92 5.60 2.99
CA ASP A 333 -24.55 4.82 4.07
C ASP A 333 -25.59 5.66 4.81
N SER A 334 -25.26 6.90 5.18
CA SER A 334 -26.22 7.86 5.75
C SER A 334 -27.10 8.57 4.71
N GLY A 335 -26.71 8.56 3.43
CA GLY A 335 -27.35 9.36 2.39
C GLY A 335 -27.07 10.87 2.48
N LYS A 336 -26.24 11.32 3.43
CA LYS A 336 -25.86 12.73 3.62
C LYS A 336 -25.22 13.32 2.35
N LEU A 337 -25.57 14.57 2.04
CA LEU A 337 -25.01 15.31 0.90
C LEU A 337 -24.25 16.54 1.40
N VAL A 338 -23.12 16.85 0.75
CA VAL A 338 -22.40 18.11 0.87
C VAL A 338 -22.62 18.88 -0.44
N PRO A 339 -23.52 19.87 -0.47
CA PRO A 339 -23.87 20.56 -1.71
C PRO A 339 -22.71 21.44 -2.22
N GLY A 340 -22.64 21.61 -3.54
CA GLY A 340 -21.75 22.57 -4.17
C GLY A 340 -22.14 24.01 -3.82
N SER A 341 -21.16 24.91 -3.70
CA SER A 341 -21.38 26.29 -3.26
C SER A 341 -21.75 27.24 -4.41
N GLY A 342 -22.86 26.94 -5.07
CA GLY A 342 -23.29 27.59 -6.31
C GLY A 342 -22.86 26.82 -7.56
N THR A 343 -22.98 27.43 -8.74
CA THR A 343 -22.64 26.77 -10.01
C THR A 343 -21.13 26.55 -10.16
N ASP A 344 -20.34 27.59 -9.88
CA ASP A 344 -18.89 27.60 -10.02
C ASP A 344 -18.26 28.02 -8.67
N TYR A 345 -17.51 27.12 -8.05
CA TYR A 345 -16.93 27.32 -6.71
C TYR A 345 -15.55 26.67 -6.60
N ARG A 346 -14.76 27.12 -5.62
CA ARG A 346 -13.52 26.48 -5.20
C ARG A 346 -13.71 25.82 -3.85
N VAL A 347 -13.16 24.63 -3.68
CA VAL A 347 -12.97 23.98 -2.37
C VAL A 347 -11.54 24.26 -1.95
N GLY A 348 -11.37 25.06 -0.89
CA GLY A 348 -10.06 25.28 -0.28
C GLY A 348 -9.61 24.03 0.47
N GLU A 349 -10.54 23.42 1.19
CA GLU A 349 -10.33 22.24 2.03
C GLU A 349 -11.62 21.40 2.10
N PHE A 350 -11.51 20.09 1.91
CA PHE A 350 -12.49 19.10 2.37
C PHE A 350 -11.74 18.01 3.13
N ASN A 351 -12.25 17.58 4.28
CA ASN A 351 -11.71 16.45 5.02
C ASN A 351 -12.85 15.66 5.67
N HIS A 352 -12.80 14.34 5.59
CA HIS A 352 -13.71 13.41 6.25
C HIS A 352 -12.95 12.19 6.79
N GLY A 353 -13.35 11.72 7.96
CA GLY A 353 -12.76 10.56 8.65
C GLY A 353 -12.47 10.87 10.12
N LEU A 354 -11.65 10.02 10.75
CA LEU A 354 -11.25 10.21 12.15
C LEU A 354 -10.27 11.39 12.31
N LYS A 355 -10.63 12.39 13.10
CA LYS A 355 -9.81 13.57 13.39
C LYS A 355 -9.26 13.51 14.81
N VAL A 356 -7.96 13.67 14.94
CA VAL A 356 -7.27 13.85 16.23
C VAL A 356 -7.14 15.34 16.49
N ALA A 357 -7.79 15.83 17.55
CA ALA A 357 -7.78 17.26 17.88
C ALA A 357 -6.49 17.72 18.60
N GLN A 358 -5.87 16.82 19.37
CA GLN A 358 -4.64 17.04 20.12
C GLN A 358 -3.99 15.68 20.40
N ALA A 359 -2.66 15.63 20.51
CA ALA A 359 -1.98 14.44 21.04
C ALA A 359 -2.46 14.13 22.48
N GLY A 360 -2.48 12.84 22.85
CA GLY A 360 -3.05 12.33 24.10
C GLY A 360 -4.59 12.18 24.12
N LEU A 361 -5.31 12.72 23.13
CA LEU A 361 -6.76 12.54 22.98
C LEU A 361 -7.10 11.44 21.95
N PRO A 362 -8.26 10.78 22.07
CA PRO A 362 -8.74 9.83 21.07
C PRO A 362 -9.30 10.60 19.87
N GLY A 363 -9.39 9.96 18.72
CA GLY A 363 -9.98 10.58 17.54
C GLY A 363 -11.51 10.70 17.63
N ALA A 364 -12.10 11.62 16.87
CA ALA A 364 -13.54 11.71 16.63
C ALA A 364 -13.83 11.88 15.13
N PHE A 365 -14.87 11.23 14.61
CA PHE A 365 -15.26 11.39 13.20
C PHE A 365 -15.84 12.79 12.94
N ASP A 366 -15.33 13.46 11.90
CA ASP A 366 -15.74 14.82 11.52
C ASP A 366 -15.92 14.92 10.00
N THR A 367 -16.55 16.00 9.52
CA THR A 367 -16.60 16.37 8.10
C THR A 367 -16.45 17.88 7.96
N ARG A 368 -15.31 18.32 7.46
CA ARG A 368 -15.02 19.73 7.21
C ARG A 368 -15.10 20.01 5.71
N PHE A 369 -15.78 21.10 5.35
CA PHE A 369 -15.88 21.59 3.97
C PHE A 369 -15.75 23.12 3.98
N VAL A 370 -14.70 23.62 3.35
CA VAL A 370 -14.38 25.04 3.24
C VAL A 370 -14.35 25.41 1.76
N SER A 371 -15.32 26.21 1.34
CA SER A 371 -15.50 26.65 -0.04
C SER A 371 -15.50 28.17 -0.18
N ALA A 372 -15.25 28.63 -1.40
CA ALA A 372 -15.30 30.03 -1.79
C ALA A 372 -15.78 30.16 -3.24
N ALA A 373 -16.09 31.39 -3.68
CA ALA A 373 -16.35 31.65 -5.10
C ALA A 373 -15.12 31.31 -5.95
N LEU A 374 -15.35 30.72 -7.13
CA LEU A 374 -14.28 30.43 -8.08
C LEU A 374 -13.74 31.75 -8.67
N PRO A 375 -12.44 32.06 -8.60
CA PRO A 375 -11.91 33.30 -9.15
C PRO A 375 -11.84 33.25 -10.68
N ALA A 376 -11.83 34.42 -11.31
CA ALA A 376 -11.82 34.58 -12.77
C ALA A 376 -10.58 33.97 -13.47
N ARG A 377 -9.50 33.71 -12.73
CA ARG A 377 -8.29 33.07 -13.24
C ARG A 377 -7.73 32.11 -12.21
N GLU A 378 -7.38 30.91 -12.66
CA GLU A 378 -6.66 29.90 -11.87
C GLU A 378 -5.35 29.54 -12.56
N SER A 379 -4.32 29.25 -11.78
CA SER A 379 -3.04 28.77 -12.26
C SER A 379 -2.99 27.25 -12.16
N THR A 380 -3.05 26.56 -13.30
CA THR A 380 -2.64 25.15 -13.37
C THR A 380 -1.13 25.07 -13.53
N ARG A 381 -0.48 24.18 -12.78
CA ARG A 381 0.95 23.85 -12.90
C ARG A 381 1.06 22.33 -13.00
N GLN A 382 1.73 21.85 -14.04
CA GLN A 382 2.07 20.43 -14.13
C GLN A 382 3.01 20.03 -12.99
N VAL A 383 2.79 18.84 -12.44
CA VAL A 383 3.68 18.25 -11.42
C VAL A 383 4.97 17.78 -12.09
N MET A 384 4.82 17.03 -13.18
CA MET A 384 5.92 16.53 -14.00
C MET A 384 6.48 17.63 -14.90
N ARG A 385 7.81 17.63 -15.08
CA ARG A 385 8.47 18.44 -16.11
C ARG A 385 8.64 17.62 -17.38
N ALA A 386 8.24 18.18 -18.51
CA ALA A 386 8.50 17.57 -19.80
C ALA A 386 10.02 17.41 -20.04
N LEU A 387 10.45 16.21 -20.45
CA LEU A 387 11.80 15.97 -20.91
C LEU A 387 12.07 16.71 -22.25
N PRO A 388 13.32 17.13 -22.52
CA PRO A 388 13.72 17.60 -23.85
C PRO A 388 13.45 16.52 -24.91
N ALA A 389 13.22 16.94 -26.17
CA ALA A 389 12.93 16.00 -27.25
C ALA A 389 14.06 14.96 -27.43
N THR A 390 13.72 13.69 -27.67
CA THR A 390 14.67 12.57 -27.77
C THR A 390 15.82 12.77 -28.77
N ARG A 391 15.62 13.58 -29.81
CA ARG A 391 16.66 13.98 -30.78
C ARG A 391 17.79 14.82 -30.18
N GLU A 392 17.59 15.40 -28.99
CA GLU A 392 18.55 16.25 -28.27
C GLU A 392 19.36 15.46 -27.24
N TRP A 393 19.04 14.18 -27.05
CA TRP A 393 19.66 13.31 -26.06
C TRP A 393 21.01 12.81 -26.57
N ALA A 394 22.09 13.14 -25.87
CA ALA A 394 23.41 12.68 -26.23
C ALA A 394 23.79 11.44 -25.41
N SER A 395 24.00 10.29 -26.07
CA SER A 395 24.44 9.06 -25.43
C SER A 395 25.81 9.21 -24.78
N VAL A 396 25.97 8.80 -23.53
CA VAL A 396 27.28 8.76 -22.84
C VAL A 396 28.31 7.91 -23.58
N ARG A 397 27.86 6.94 -24.39
CA ARG A 397 28.72 6.09 -25.22
C ARG A 397 29.50 6.90 -26.25
N SER A 398 28.90 7.95 -26.81
CA SER A 398 29.56 8.88 -27.75
C SER A 398 30.69 9.70 -27.10
N PHE A 399 30.79 9.70 -25.77
CA PHE A 399 31.85 10.38 -25.01
C PHE A 399 32.90 9.41 -24.45
N GLY A 400 32.74 8.10 -24.68
CA GLY A 400 33.68 7.05 -24.29
C GLY A 400 33.19 6.09 -23.20
N ALA A 401 31.98 6.29 -22.66
CA ALA A 401 31.48 5.44 -21.57
C ALA A 401 31.08 4.04 -22.09
N ARG A 402 31.44 3.00 -21.35
CA ARG A 402 31.25 1.59 -21.73
C ARG A 402 30.04 0.96 -21.08
N GLY A 403 29.73 1.28 -19.82
CA GLY A 403 28.60 0.69 -19.09
C GLY A 403 28.70 -0.83 -18.95
N ASP A 404 29.92 -1.36 -18.91
CA ASP A 404 30.24 -2.81 -18.91
C ASP A 404 30.37 -3.41 -17.49
N GLY A 405 30.21 -2.59 -16.45
CA GLY A 405 30.35 -2.97 -15.06
C GLY A 405 31.80 -3.11 -14.55
N VAL A 406 32.80 -2.80 -15.37
CA VAL A 406 34.23 -3.00 -15.05
C VAL A 406 35.07 -1.75 -15.30
N SER A 407 34.84 -1.08 -16.42
CA SER A 407 35.58 0.10 -16.85
C SER A 407 35.13 1.34 -16.08
N ASP A 408 36.07 2.15 -15.61
CA ASP A 408 35.77 3.44 -14.97
C ASP A 408 35.23 4.44 -16.01
N ASP A 409 33.93 4.72 -15.93
CA ASP A 409 33.21 5.60 -16.83
C ASP A 409 33.12 7.05 -16.31
N THR A 410 33.68 7.35 -15.13
CA THR A 410 33.57 8.66 -14.44
C THR A 410 33.89 9.83 -15.37
N ALA A 411 35.05 9.78 -16.02
CA ALA A 411 35.53 10.86 -16.88
C ALA A 411 34.70 11.02 -18.17
N ALA A 412 34.18 9.91 -18.71
CA ALA A 412 33.35 9.94 -19.91
C ALA A 412 31.96 10.50 -19.64
N ILE A 413 31.36 10.14 -18.50
CA ILE A 413 30.05 10.67 -18.05
C ILE A 413 30.18 12.16 -17.72
N GLN A 414 31.20 12.57 -16.97
CA GLN A 414 31.41 14.00 -16.68
C GLN A 414 31.62 14.80 -17.98
N LYS A 415 32.44 14.31 -18.91
CA LYS A 415 32.65 14.95 -20.22
C LYS A 415 31.34 15.09 -21.02
N ALA A 416 30.44 14.12 -20.96
CA ALA A 416 29.13 14.20 -21.61
C ALA A 416 28.28 15.33 -20.98
N ILE A 417 28.24 15.40 -19.65
CA ILE A 417 27.53 16.43 -18.88
C ILE A 417 28.13 17.82 -19.11
N ASP A 418 29.45 17.96 -19.18
CA ASP A 418 30.09 19.23 -19.47
C ASP A 418 29.71 19.71 -20.88
N SER A 419 29.80 18.80 -21.87
CA SER A 419 29.59 19.10 -23.30
C SER A 419 28.13 19.29 -23.73
N ARG A 420 27.15 18.73 -23.00
CA ARG A 420 25.74 18.70 -23.40
C ARG A 420 24.83 19.08 -22.25
N ARG A 421 23.60 19.50 -22.56
CA ARG A 421 22.57 19.72 -21.53
C ARG A 421 21.85 18.42 -21.19
N THR A 422 21.45 17.67 -22.22
CA THR A 422 20.68 16.43 -22.11
C THR A 422 21.57 15.24 -22.40
N VAL A 423 21.76 14.37 -21.42
CA VAL A 423 22.65 13.22 -21.45
C VAL A 423 21.85 11.95 -21.20
N TYR A 424 21.98 10.97 -22.09
CA TYR A 424 21.29 9.69 -22.01
C TYR A 424 22.26 8.57 -21.64
N LEU A 425 21.85 7.73 -20.70
CA LEU A 425 22.52 6.51 -20.27
C LEU A 425 21.71 5.31 -20.80
N PRO A 426 22.18 4.65 -21.88
CA PRO A 426 21.65 3.36 -22.30
C PRO A 426 21.78 2.30 -21.20
N LEU A 427 21.13 1.15 -21.35
CA LEU A 427 21.24 0.00 -20.48
C LEU A 427 22.73 -0.38 -20.24
N GLY A 428 23.16 -0.38 -18.98
CA GLY A 428 24.55 -0.58 -18.60
C GLY A 428 24.81 -0.37 -17.11
N ILE A 429 25.90 -0.96 -16.62
CA ILE A 429 26.42 -0.69 -15.28
C ILE A 429 27.67 0.18 -15.46
N TYR A 430 27.56 1.45 -15.10
CA TYR A 430 28.62 2.43 -15.25
C TYR A 430 29.38 2.53 -13.94
N VAL A 431 30.64 2.06 -13.92
CA VAL A 431 31.47 2.14 -12.72
C VAL A 431 31.98 3.57 -12.57
N VAL A 432 31.84 4.14 -11.38
CA VAL A 432 32.31 5.49 -11.06
C VAL A 432 33.13 5.52 -9.77
N ASN A 433 34.23 6.28 -9.78
CA ASN A 433 35.12 6.45 -8.62
C ASN A 433 35.25 7.93 -8.16
N ASP A 434 34.65 8.88 -8.88
CA ASP A 434 34.46 10.27 -8.41
C ASP A 434 32.98 10.67 -8.42
N THR A 435 32.68 11.83 -7.87
CA THR A 435 31.36 12.45 -7.89
C THR A 435 31.06 12.96 -9.30
N ILE A 436 29.97 12.47 -9.90
CA ILE A 436 29.41 13.03 -11.12
C ILE A 436 28.70 14.35 -10.77
N ARG A 437 29.19 15.48 -11.31
CA ARG A 437 28.69 16.82 -10.99
C ARG A 437 27.80 17.33 -12.10
N LEU A 438 26.55 17.66 -11.75
CA LEU A 438 25.57 18.21 -12.69
C LEU A 438 25.74 19.74 -12.80
N LYS A 439 25.58 20.29 -14.02
CA LYS A 439 25.40 21.73 -14.23
C LYS A 439 24.01 22.17 -13.73
N PRO A 440 23.78 23.48 -13.51
CA PRO A 440 22.47 23.98 -13.08
C PRO A 440 21.28 23.51 -13.92
N ASP A 441 21.47 23.30 -15.23
CA ASP A 441 20.40 22.98 -16.20
C ASP A 441 20.48 21.55 -16.77
N THR A 442 21.35 20.68 -16.22
CA THR A 442 21.58 19.31 -16.71
C THR A 442 20.31 18.46 -16.65
N VAL A 443 20.08 17.68 -17.70
CA VAL A 443 19.04 16.66 -17.78
C VAL A 443 19.72 15.32 -18.00
N LEU A 444 19.72 14.47 -16.98
CA LEU A 444 20.32 13.13 -16.98
C LEU A 444 19.22 12.08 -17.06
N ILE A 445 19.26 11.23 -18.09
CA ILE A 445 18.16 10.32 -18.43
C ILE A 445 18.66 8.88 -18.55
N GLY A 446 18.03 7.96 -17.84
CA GLY A 446 17.96 6.55 -18.16
C GLY A 446 16.51 6.15 -18.47
N LEU A 447 16.29 4.89 -18.83
CA LEU A 447 14.94 4.34 -19.09
C LEU A 447 14.68 3.03 -18.33
N HIS A 448 15.60 2.63 -17.45
CA HIS A 448 15.46 1.41 -16.66
C HIS A 448 16.31 1.48 -15.38
N PRO A 449 15.80 2.01 -14.27
CA PRO A 449 16.57 2.20 -13.03
C PRO A 449 17.10 0.90 -12.41
N GLY A 450 16.51 -0.26 -12.75
CA GLY A 450 17.07 -1.58 -12.40
C GLY A 450 18.32 -2.02 -13.19
N LEU A 451 18.56 -1.49 -14.39
CA LEU A 451 19.53 -2.02 -15.38
C LEU A 451 20.44 -0.94 -16.02
N THR A 452 20.12 0.33 -15.81
CA THR A 452 20.96 1.50 -16.05
C THR A 452 21.42 2.01 -14.69
N GLN A 453 22.62 1.64 -14.26
CA GLN A 453 23.10 1.93 -12.90
C GLN A 453 24.41 2.73 -12.91
N LEU A 454 24.52 3.75 -12.07
CA LEU A 454 25.82 4.25 -11.61
C LEU A 454 26.24 3.44 -10.38
N ARG A 455 27.39 2.77 -10.45
CA ARG A 455 27.90 1.92 -9.36
C ARG A 455 29.24 2.41 -8.86
N LEU A 456 29.28 2.72 -7.57
CA LEU A 456 30.50 2.89 -6.79
C LEU A 456 31.01 1.51 -6.33
N PRO A 457 32.23 1.08 -6.70
CA PRO A 457 32.83 -0.14 -6.17
C PRO A 457 33.01 -0.09 -4.64
N ASN A 458 32.91 -1.24 -3.98
CA ASN A 458 33.34 -1.36 -2.59
C ASN A 458 34.83 -1.03 -2.46
N GLY A 459 35.19 -0.26 -1.43
CA GLY A 459 36.56 0.13 -1.20
C GLY A 459 37.07 1.29 -2.05
N SER A 460 36.21 1.98 -2.82
CA SER A 460 36.64 3.10 -3.68
C SER A 460 37.37 4.17 -2.86
N PRO A 461 38.67 4.44 -3.10
CA PRO A 461 39.54 5.11 -2.13
C PRO A 461 39.06 6.48 -1.63
N LEU A 462 38.35 7.23 -2.48
CA LEU A 462 37.87 8.58 -2.16
C LEU A 462 36.62 8.61 -1.27
N TYR A 463 36.01 7.44 -1.01
CA TYR A 463 34.79 7.25 -0.21
C TYR A 463 35.03 6.46 1.09
N GLN A 464 36.30 6.17 1.41
CA GLN A 464 36.71 5.43 2.60
C GLN A 464 37.10 6.37 3.77
N GLY A 465 36.99 5.87 5.00
CA GLY A 465 37.43 6.55 6.23
C GLY A 465 36.46 7.60 6.79
N THR A 466 36.86 8.30 7.85
CA THR A 466 35.99 9.18 8.67
C THR A 466 35.87 10.64 8.17
N GLY A 467 36.05 10.86 6.86
CA GLY A 467 36.01 12.21 6.26
C GLY A 467 34.59 12.70 5.92
N THR A 468 34.48 13.95 5.43
CA THR A 468 33.21 14.53 4.96
C THR A 468 32.48 13.61 3.97
N PRO A 469 31.14 13.46 4.06
CA PRO A 469 30.37 12.70 3.08
C PRO A 469 30.58 13.18 1.64
N ARG A 470 30.48 12.26 0.69
CA ARG A 470 30.79 12.44 -0.72
C ARG A 470 29.74 11.74 -1.57
N ALA A 471 29.18 12.46 -2.53
CA ALA A 471 28.09 11.94 -3.34
C ALA A 471 28.58 11.17 -4.58
N VAL A 472 27.82 10.16 -5.02
CA VAL A 472 27.99 9.56 -6.35
C VAL A 472 27.51 10.55 -7.42
N ILE A 473 26.37 11.21 -7.19
CA ILE A 473 25.88 12.33 -8.01
C ILE A 473 25.67 13.57 -7.13
N GLU A 474 26.18 14.74 -7.55
CA GLU A 474 25.92 16.03 -6.90
C GLU A 474 25.29 17.03 -7.89
N SER A 475 24.17 17.65 -7.53
CA SER A 475 23.56 18.71 -8.33
C SER A 475 24.10 20.10 -7.97
N ALA A 476 24.24 21.00 -8.96
CA ALA A 476 24.54 22.40 -8.69
C ALA A 476 23.48 23.08 -7.80
N ARG A 477 23.92 23.94 -6.87
CA ARG A 477 23.05 24.65 -5.93
C ARG A 477 22.11 25.62 -6.67
N GLY A 478 20.81 25.55 -6.39
CA GLY A 478 19.79 26.45 -6.96
C GLY A 478 19.45 26.23 -8.44
N GLY A 479 20.02 25.20 -9.10
CA GLY A 479 19.72 24.86 -10.49
C GLY A 479 18.28 24.34 -10.72
N ASP A 480 17.94 24.03 -11.97
CA ASP A 480 16.69 23.37 -12.36
C ASP A 480 16.94 22.05 -13.10
N ALA A 481 17.94 21.29 -12.65
CA ALA A 481 18.32 20.00 -13.20
C ALA A 481 17.17 18.97 -13.19
N ILE A 482 17.31 17.93 -14.03
CA ILE A 482 16.46 16.74 -14.05
C ILE A 482 17.35 15.49 -13.95
N VAL A 483 16.99 14.54 -13.10
CA VAL A 483 17.58 13.18 -13.10
C VAL A 483 16.43 12.19 -13.13
N THR A 484 16.37 11.32 -14.15
CA THR A 484 15.29 10.33 -14.29
C THR A 484 15.78 8.94 -14.75
N GLY A 485 15.14 7.87 -14.27
CA GLY A 485 15.25 6.51 -14.81
C GLY A 485 16.58 5.78 -14.63
N ILE A 486 17.31 6.12 -13.55
CA ILE A 486 18.67 5.63 -13.24
C ILE A 486 18.71 5.00 -11.85
N GLY A 487 19.44 3.89 -11.74
CA GLY A 487 19.82 3.26 -10.47
C GLY A 487 21.12 3.82 -9.91
N ILE A 488 21.22 3.94 -8.59
CA ILE A 488 22.42 4.38 -7.89
C ILE A 488 22.82 3.28 -6.88
N ASN A 489 24.05 2.80 -6.99
CA ASN A 489 24.62 1.80 -6.10
C ASN A 489 25.87 2.36 -5.42
N THR A 490 25.84 2.54 -4.10
CA THR A 490 26.94 3.09 -3.30
C THR A 490 27.93 2.05 -2.79
N GLY A 491 27.69 0.76 -3.05
CA GLY A 491 28.38 -0.34 -2.38
C GLY A 491 27.87 -0.56 -0.95
N GLU A 492 28.57 -1.42 -0.21
CA GLU A 492 28.27 -1.85 1.16
C GLU A 492 29.21 -1.18 2.17
N VAL A 493 30.50 -1.06 1.83
CA VAL A 493 31.57 -0.65 2.78
C VAL A 493 32.14 0.75 2.51
N ASN A 494 31.42 1.61 1.80
CA ASN A 494 31.88 2.96 1.47
C ASN A 494 31.34 4.00 2.46
N ASP A 495 31.91 4.03 3.68
CA ASP A 495 31.46 4.85 4.82
C ASP A 495 31.14 6.33 4.51
N ARG A 496 31.78 6.94 3.50
CA ARG A 496 31.53 8.36 3.15
C ARG A 496 30.51 8.53 2.03
N ALA A 497 29.99 7.46 1.44
CA ALA A 497 29.12 7.55 0.27
C ALA A 497 27.76 8.19 0.62
N VAL A 498 27.29 9.03 -0.29
CA VAL A 498 25.90 9.51 -0.41
C VAL A 498 25.47 9.13 -1.82
N GLY A 499 24.27 8.60 -2.02
CA GLY A 499 23.83 8.21 -3.35
C GLY A 499 23.65 9.43 -4.25
N LEU A 500 22.69 10.29 -3.90
CA LEU A 500 22.41 11.54 -4.59
C LEU A 500 22.41 12.70 -3.59
N LEU A 501 23.30 13.68 -3.79
CA LEU A 501 23.32 14.94 -3.05
C LEU A 501 22.62 16.02 -3.89
N TRP A 502 21.41 16.38 -3.48
CA TRP A 502 20.56 17.31 -4.18
C TRP A 502 20.58 18.69 -3.52
N ARG A 503 20.96 19.69 -4.32
CA ARG A 503 21.07 21.11 -3.94
C ARG A 503 20.32 22.03 -4.91
N ALA A 504 19.70 21.46 -5.95
CA ALA A 504 18.95 22.20 -6.95
C ALA A 504 17.69 22.87 -6.36
N GLY A 505 17.18 23.89 -7.04
CA GLY A 505 16.09 24.75 -6.58
C GLY A 505 14.69 24.21 -6.91
N GLU A 506 13.66 24.97 -6.51
CA GLU A 506 12.22 24.63 -6.62
C GLU A 506 11.70 24.19 -8.00
N ARG A 507 12.48 24.40 -9.07
CA ARG A 507 12.11 24.01 -10.44
C ARG A 507 12.77 22.71 -10.91
N SER A 508 13.59 22.05 -10.10
CA SER A 508 14.28 20.81 -10.46
C SER A 508 13.38 19.56 -10.33
N LEU A 509 13.77 18.43 -10.94
CA LEU A 509 13.04 17.16 -10.87
C LEU A 509 13.99 15.97 -10.59
N VAL A 510 13.58 15.07 -9.70
CA VAL A 510 14.13 13.72 -9.53
C VAL A 510 12.99 12.71 -9.72
N ASP A 511 13.13 11.75 -10.63
CA ASP A 511 12.02 10.90 -11.07
C ASP A 511 12.46 9.45 -11.35
N ASP A 512 11.67 8.43 -11.01
CA ASP A 512 11.97 7.01 -11.36
C ASP A 512 13.41 6.61 -10.98
N ILE A 513 13.87 7.07 -9.80
CA ILE A 513 15.23 6.80 -9.28
C ILE A 513 15.18 5.69 -8.24
N ARG A 514 16.11 4.75 -8.36
CA ARG A 514 16.27 3.63 -7.43
C ARG A 514 17.64 3.65 -6.78
N PHE A 515 17.69 3.45 -5.47
CA PHE A 515 18.91 3.05 -4.78
C PHE A 515 18.99 1.53 -4.70
N GLN A 516 20.19 0.98 -4.89
CA GLN A 516 20.38 -0.46 -5.08
C GLN A 516 20.94 -1.10 -3.81
N TRP A 517 20.30 -2.17 -3.32
CA TRP A 517 21.03 -3.16 -2.52
C TRP A 517 22.25 -3.63 -3.31
N SER A 518 23.39 -3.71 -2.63
CA SER A 518 24.63 -4.16 -3.25
C SER A 518 24.81 -5.67 -3.09
N ALA A 519 25.57 -6.26 -4.02
CA ALA A 519 26.11 -7.61 -3.92
C ALA A 519 27.65 -7.62 -4.16
N GLY A 520 28.27 -6.44 -4.12
CA GLY A 520 29.65 -6.23 -4.54
C GLY A 520 29.88 -6.44 -6.04
N ALA A 521 31.15 -6.51 -6.43
CA ALA A 521 31.58 -7.01 -7.75
C ALA A 521 32.23 -8.39 -7.60
N ALA A 522 32.34 -9.18 -8.68
CA ALA A 522 33.08 -10.45 -8.60
C ALA A 522 34.57 -10.26 -8.21
N THR A 523 35.12 -9.07 -8.47
CA THR A 523 36.49 -8.64 -8.19
C THR A 523 36.65 -7.89 -6.85
N ASP A 524 35.62 -7.86 -6.01
CA ASP A 524 35.59 -7.09 -4.76
C ASP A 524 36.66 -7.56 -3.75
N PRO A 525 37.46 -6.64 -3.16
CA PRO A 525 38.36 -6.99 -2.07
C PRO A 525 37.62 -7.28 -0.75
N TYR A 526 36.37 -6.82 -0.59
CA TYR A 526 35.52 -7.08 0.57
C TYR A 526 34.53 -8.19 0.22
N LYS A 527 34.69 -9.36 0.85
CA LYS A 527 33.93 -10.57 0.49
C LYS A 527 33.11 -11.08 1.67
N LYS A 528 31.84 -11.40 1.39
CA LYS A 528 30.98 -12.13 2.33
C LYS A 528 31.49 -13.57 2.44
N GLY A 529 31.86 -14.01 3.64
CA GLY A 529 32.36 -15.35 3.91
C GLY A 529 31.57 -16.04 5.03
N PRO A 530 31.49 -17.38 5.06
CA PRO A 530 30.66 -18.13 6.02
C PRO A 530 31.11 -18.04 7.50
N ARG A 531 32.20 -17.32 7.79
CA ARG A 531 32.67 -17.02 9.15
C ARG A 531 32.82 -15.52 9.45
N PHE A 532 32.80 -14.69 8.41
CA PHE A 532 33.06 -13.25 8.52
C PHE A 532 32.48 -12.57 7.30
N ASP A 533 31.56 -11.65 7.52
CA ASP A 533 30.96 -10.84 6.47
C ASP A 533 31.38 -9.38 6.68
N THR A 534 32.26 -8.89 5.81
CA THR A 534 32.71 -7.48 5.82
C THR A 534 31.59 -6.50 5.49
N SER A 535 30.47 -6.96 4.90
CA SER A 535 29.33 -6.13 4.53
C SER A 535 28.27 -5.98 5.64
N ALA A 536 28.32 -6.81 6.69
CA ALA A 536 27.34 -6.81 7.78
C ALA A 536 27.42 -5.58 8.73
N TRP A 537 28.17 -4.54 8.33
CA TRP A 537 28.25 -3.25 9.00
C TRP A 537 27.32 -2.23 8.34
N TRP A 538 26.03 -2.44 8.57
CA TRP A 538 24.95 -1.52 8.21
C TRP A 538 25.09 -0.15 8.90
N ASP A 539 24.35 0.85 8.42
CA ASP A 539 24.28 2.20 9.01
C ASP A 539 25.64 2.91 9.13
N ARG A 540 26.44 2.85 8.07
CA ARG A 540 27.76 3.51 8.01
C ARG A 540 27.93 4.50 6.88
N GLN A 541 27.04 4.49 5.90
CA GLN A 541 27.07 5.43 4.79
C GLN A 541 26.18 6.65 5.08
N GLY A 542 26.39 7.71 4.31
CA GLY A 542 25.44 8.81 4.23
C GLY A 542 24.09 8.37 3.63
N PRO A 543 23.13 9.29 3.46
CA PRO A 543 21.79 8.93 2.98
C PRO A 543 21.83 8.40 1.54
N ASN A 544 20.80 7.61 1.20
CA ASN A 544 20.52 7.23 -0.18
C ASN A 544 20.30 8.51 -1.01
N LEU A 545 19.28 9.29 -0.66
CA LEU A 545 19.03 10.65 -1.17
C LEU A 545 19.17 11.67 -0.03
N TRP A 546 20.08 12.64 -0.19
CA TRP A 546 20.24 13.78 0.71
C TRP A 546 19.95 15.10 -0.01
N VAL A 547 18.94 15.84 0.44
CA VAL A 547 18.63 17.19 -0.03
C VAL A 547 19.21 18.22 0.97
N ASP A 548 20.16 19.05 0.54
CA ASP A 548 20.88 20.01 1.39
C ASP A 548 20.69 21.47 0.91
N GLY A 549 19.73 22.18 1.50
CA GLY A 549 19.34 23.53 1.06
C GLY A 549 18.66 23.58 -0.32
N GLY A 550 18.40 22.42 -0.93
CA GLY A 550 17.69 22.27 -2.21
C GLY A 550 16.17 22.09 -2.05
N GLY A 551 15.49 21.83 -3.16
CA GLY A 551 14.05 21.55 -3.24
C GLY A 551 13.67 21.01 -4.62
N GLY A 552 12.46 21.33 -5.08
CA GLY A 552 11.90 20.85 -6.35
C GLY A 552 10.97 19.65 -6.20
N THR A 553 10.70 18.95 -7.31
CA THR A 553 9.79 17.81 -7.35
C THR A 553 10.57 16.48 -7.29
N PHE A 554 10.08 15.53 -6.50
CA PHE A 554 10.58 14.16 -6.39
C PHE A 554 9.42 13.18 -6.64
N THR A 555 9.56 12.26 -7.59
CA THR A 555 8.48 11.34 -8.03
C THR A 555 8.98 9.91 -8.17
N GLY A 556 8.26 8.91 -7.64
CA GLY A 556 8.62 7.50 -7.83
C GLY A 556 10.05 7.19 -7.40
N VAL A 557 10.44 7.67 -6.21
CA VAL A 557 11.76 7.41 -5.63
C VAL A 557 11.67 6.16 -4.78
N TRP A 558 12.49 5.15 -5.07
CA TRP A 558 12.63 3.99 -4.20
C TRP A 558 14.04 3.94 -3.59
N ALA A 559 14.12 4.09 -2.28
CA ALA A 559 15.35 4.09 -1.50
C ALA A 559 15.38 2.90 -0.52
N PRO A 560 15.86 1.72 -0.95
CA PRO A 560 15.97 0.53 -0.11
C PRO A 560 17.40 0.20 0.40
N ALA A 561 18.42 1.03 0.13
CA ALA A 561 19.81 0.64 0.41
C ALA A 561 20.22 0.90 1.87
N GLY A 562 19.81 0.00 2.77
CA GLY A 562 19.94 0.09 4.24
C GLY A 562 21.36 0.23 4.83
N HIS A 563 22.43 0.24 4.02
CA HIS A 563 23.77 0.64 4.49
C HIS A 563 23.88 2.14 4.76
N GLY A 564 23.00 2.95 4.16
CA GLY A 564 22.87 4.37 4.45
C GLY A 564 22.21 4.63 5.80
N GLN A 565 22.42 5.83 6.34
CA GLN A 565 21.76 6.25 7.59
C GLN A 565 20.27 6.57 7.45
N ALA A 566 19.80 6.80 6.22
CA ALA A 566 18.40 7.02 5.87
C ALA A 566 18.15 6.91 4.35
N GLY A 567 16.91 6.60 3.97
CA GLY A 567 16.45 6.56 2.59
C GLY A 567 16.30 7.96 2.00
N PHE A 568 15.58 8.84 2.70
CA PHE A 568 15.32 10.21 2.25
C PHE A 568 15.58 11.22 3.36
N TYR A 569 16.65 12.02 3.23
CA TYR A 569 17.05 13.00 4.24
C TYR A 569 16.99 14.41 3.63
N VAL A 570 16.19 15.30 4.22
CA VAL A 570 16.13 16.73 3.85
C VAL A 570 16.70 17.56 5.00
N THR A 571 17.64 18.47 4.69
CA THR A 571 18.27 19.35 5.68
C THR A 571 18.37 20.80 5.23
N ASN A 572 18.29 21.71 6.21
CA ASN A 572 18.74 23.11 6.10
C ASN A 572 18.11 23.88 4.92
N THR A 573 16.82 23.68 4.64
CA THR A 573 16.19 24.24 3.43
C THR A 573 14.91 25.00 3.73
N LYS A 574 14.75 26.12 3.02
CA LYS A 574 13.49 26.86 2.87
C LYS A 574 13.00 26.86 1.42
N THR A 575 13.77 26.23 0.52
CA THR A 575 13.41 26.03 -0.87
C THR A 575 12.26 25.03 -0.90
N PRO A 576 11.10 25.36 -1.48
CA PRO A 576 9.97 24.44 -1.45
C PRO A 576 10.28 23.13 -2.17
N GLY A 577 9.84 22.03 -1.56
CA GLY A 577 9.97 20.68 -2.10
C GLY A 577 8.62 19.97 -2.13
N ARG A 578 8.42 19.11 -3.11
CA ARG A 578 7.24 18.27 -3.25
C ARG A 578 7.65 16.84 -3.56
N VAL A 579 7.14 15.90 -2.78
CA VAL A 579 7.45 14.47 -2.92
C VAL A 579 6.15 13.73 -3.22
N TYR A 580 6.16 12.90 -4.25
CA TYR A 580 5.03 12.07 -4.67
C TYR A 580 5.49 10.63 -4.82
N GLU A 581 4.83 9.69 -4.16
CA GLU A 581 5.14 8.25 -4.24
C GLU A 581 6.63 7.97 -3.92
N LEU A 582 7.02 8.29 -2.68
CA LEU A 582 8.33 7.95 -2.13
C LEU A 582 8.19 6.66 -1.35
N SER A 583 9.04 5.69 -1.66
CA SER A 583 9.24 4.48 -0.87
C SER A 583 10.64 4.52 -0.26
N ALA A 584 10.73 4.58 1.07
CA ALA A 584 11.99 4.61 1.83
C ALA A 584 12.00 3.43 2.81
N GLU A 585 12.97 2.51 2.63
CA GLU A 585 12.82 1.15 3.14
C GLU A 585 14.14 0.56 3.69
N HIS A 586 14.00 -0.22 4.76
CA HIS A 586 15.00 -1.13 5.34
C HIS A 586 16.25 -0.45 5.93
N HIS A 587 16.18 0.82 6.33
CA HIS A 587 17.29 1.49 7.02
C HIS A 587 17.33 1.13 8.51
N ILE A 588 18.51 1.15 9.13
CA ILE A 588 18.63 0.73 10.56
C ILE A 588 18.03 1.75 11.54
N ARG A 589 18.11 3.05 11.23
CA ARG A 589 17.77 4.14 12.16
C ARG A 589 16.51 4.91 11.76
N ASN A 590 16.41 5.36 10.52
CA ASN A 590 15.26 6.11 10.04
C ASN A 590 15.06 5.89 8.54
N GLU A 591 13.82 5.81 8.08
CA GLU A 591 13.55 5.78 6.64
C GLU A 591 13.58 7.20 6.05
N ILE A 592 12.89 8.14 6.69
CA ILE A 592 12.81 9.56 6.30
C ILE A 592 13.24 10.46 7.45
N VAL A 593 14.08 11.47 7.17
CA VAL A 593 14.52 12.47 8.16
C VAL A 593 14.38 13.89 7.61
N LEU A 594 13.72 14.78 8.36
CA LEU A 594 13.53 16.19 8.02
C LEU A 594 14.12 17.06 9.15
N ASP A 595 15.24 17.74 8.89
CA ASP A 595 15.96 18.56 9.89
C ASP A 595 16.17 20.01 9.42
N GLY A 596 15.50 20.97 10.05
CA GLY A 596 15.60 22.38 9.64
C GLY A 596 14.97 22.64 8.27
N VAL A 597 13.80 22.05 8.02
CA VAL A 597 13.08 22.09 6.74
C VAL A 597 11.85 23.00 6.84
N GLU A 598 11.64 23.85 5.83
CA GLU A 598 10.45 24.70 5.72
C GLU A 598 9.79 24.61 4.33
N ASN A 599 8.45 24.54 4.31
CA ASN A 599 7.61 24.60 3.10
C ASN A 599 7.69 23.36 2.20
N TRP A 600 7.51 22.17 2.77
CA TRP A 600 7.56 20.89 2.05
C TRP A 600 6.22 20.14 2.07
N GLU A 601 5.87 19.50 0.97
CA GLU A 601 4.67 18.67 0.86
C GLU A 601 5.06 17.25 0.42
N PHE A 602 4.62 16.24 1.17
CA PHE A 602 4.79 14.82 0.86
C PHE A 602 3.41 14.22 0.59
N HIS A 603 3.27 13.51 -0.52
CA HIS A 603 2.04 12.85 -0.95
C HIS A 603 2.36 11.38 -1.25
N ALA A 604 1.64 10.45 -0.63
CA ALA A 604 2.01 9.03 -0.64
C ALA A 604 3.49 8.75 -0.26
N PRO A 605 4.02 9.27 0.87
CA PRO A 605 5.21 8.69 1.46
C PRO A 605 4.85 7.32 2.07
N GLN A 606 5.57 6.29 1.64
CA GLN A 606 5.54 4.95 2.19
C GLN A 606 6.90 4.63 2.85
N THR A 607 6.85 3.91 3.97
CA THR A 607 8.04 3.40 4.66
C THR A 607 7.89 1.93 5.01
N GLU A 608 9.00 1.18 4.94
CA GLU A 608 9.06 -0.21 5.37
C GLU A 608 10.26 -0.50 6.28
N GLU A 609 9.99 -1.00 7.49
CA GLU A 609 11.03 -1.41 8.44
C GLU A 609 11.19 -2.94 8.43
N GLU A 610 12.40 -3.43 8.11
CA GLU A 610 12.72 -4.85 7.88
C GLU A 610 12.92 -5.67 9.20
N VAL A 611 12.87 -7.00 9.10
CA VAL A 611 12.82 -7.93 10.26
C VAL A 611 14.12 -7.95 11.07
N HIS A 612 15.27 -7.84 10.41
CA HIS A 612 16.59 -8.11 10.99
C HIS A 612 17.44 -6.84 11.06
N ASP A 613 17.90 -6.38 9.89
CA ASP A 613 18.18 -4.99 9.60
C ASP A 613 16.86 -4.19 9.67
N GLY A 614 16.90 -2.97 10.21
CA GLY A 614 15.73 -2.07 10.27
C GLY A 614 14.74 -2.26 11.43
N ALA A 615 14.88 -3.30 12.26
CA ALA A 615 13.93 -3.56 13.36
C ALA A 615 13.84 -2.47 14.46
N ASP A 616 14.79 -1.52 14.48
CA ASP A 616 14.86 -0.33 15.35
C ASP A 616 14.52 0.99 14.63
N SER A 617 14.17 0.93 13.33
CA SER A 617 13.98 2.11 12.49
C SER A 617 12.72 2.91 12.87
N VAL A 618 12.82 4.22 12.63
CA VAL A 618 11.71 5.17 12.71
C VAL A 618 11.33 5.58 11.30
N ALA A 619 10.10 5.29 10.89
CA ALA A 619 9.56 5.70 9.59
C ALA A 619 9.87 7.17 9.24
N LEU A 620 9.63 8.09 10.19
CA LEU A 620 9.78 9.52 9.96
C LEU A 620 10.25 10.29 11.20
N ASP A 621 11.47 10.84 11.17
CA ASP A 621 12.01 11.77 12.18
C ASP A 621 11.90 13.23 11.68
N ILE A 622 11.00 14.01 12.27
CA ILE A 622 10.81 15.44 11.97
C ILE A 622 11.38 16.27 13.11
N ARG A 623 12.41 17.07 12.83
CA ARG A 623 13.01 17.95 13.84
C ARG A 623 13.34 19.34 13.31
N ASN A 624 13.26 20.33 14.20
CA ASN A 624 13.62 21.73 13.90
C ASN A 624 12.86 22.35 12.70
N SER A 625 11.71 21.79 12.31
CA SER A 625 11.09 21.99 10.99
C SER A 625 9.70 22.64 11.06
N LYS A 626 9.27 23.29 9.97
CA LYS A 626 8.03 24.08 9.94
C LYS A 626 7.26 24.01 8.63
N ASN A 627 5.93 24.18 8.69
CA ASN A 627 5.06 24.23 7.50
C ASN A 627 5.29 23.04 6.56
N ILE A 628 4.98 21.84 7.05
CA ILE A 628 5.11 20.59 6.28
C ILE A 628 3.73 19.94 6.17
N LEU A 629 3.37 19.48 4.97
CA LEU A 629 2.22 18.60 4.74
C LEU A 629 2.69 17.16 4.56
N LEU A 630 2.11 16.22 5.30
CA LEU A 630 2.19 14.78 5.05
C LEU A 630 0.78 14.33 4.65
N ALA A 631 0.60 13.92 3.40
CA ALA A 631 -0.66 13.49 2.83
C ALA A 631 -0.58 12.02 2.39
N ASN A 632 -1.55 11.18 2.79
CA ASN A 632 -1.53 9.73 2.57
C ASN A 632 -0.22 9.07 3.05
N LEU A 633 0.18 9.32 4.31
CA LEU A 633 1.35 8.66 4.91
C LEU A 633 1.03 7.21 5.25
N HIS A 634 1.85 6.27 4.77
CA HIS A 634 1.75 4.84 5.10
C HIS A 634 3.07 4.37 5.71
N SER A 635 3.07 4.07 7.02
CA SER A 635 4.24 3.51 7.71
C SER A 635 3.99 2.06 8.10
N TYR A 636 4.77 1.15 7.52
CA TYR A 636 4.50 -0.27 7.53
C TYR A 636 5.67 -1.09 8.09
N ARG A 637 5.40 -1.89 9.14
CA ARG A 637 6.40 -2.80 9.70
C ARG A 637 6.29 -4.17 9.03
N VAL A 638 7.37 -4.65 8.42
CA VAL A 638 7.33 -5.80 7.51
C VAL A 638 6.70 -7.05 8.12
N THR A 639 6.00 -7.82 7.28
CA THR A 639 5.62 -9.22 7.54
C THR A 639 6.79 -9.99 8.16
N ARG A 640 6.54 -10.78 9.21
CA ARG A 640 7.53 -11.47 10.09
C ARG A 640 8.20 -10.60 11.16
N SER A 641 7.94 -9.29 11.24
CA SER A 641 8.36 -8.47 12.39
C SER A 641 7.99 -9.12 13.73
N ILE A 642 8.97 -9.29 14.61
CA ILE A 642 8.78 -9.89 15.96
C ILE A 642 9.12 -8.95 17.11
N LYS A 643 9.72 -7.79 16.83
CA LYS A 643 10.20 -6.82 17.82
C LYS A 643 9.18 -5.69 18.00
N PRO A 644 8.74 -5.32 19.22
CA PRO A 644 7.93 -4.12 19.44
C PRO A 644 8.66 -2.84 19.03
N ALA A 645 7.93 -1.82 18.57
CA ALA A 645 8.49 -0.51 18.25
C ALA A 645 7.54 0.61 18.73
N PRO A 646 8.05 1.72 19.29
CA PRO A 646 7.22 2.69 20.02
C PRO A 646 6.36 3.56 19.12
N SER A 647 6.89 4.08 18.01
CA SER A 647 6.13 4.97 17.12
C SER A 647 6.70 5.07 15.71
N ALA A 648 5.81 5.19 14.72
CA ALA A 648 6.20 5.43 13.33
C ALA A 648 6.85 6.81 13.16
N VAL A 649 6.15 7.88 13.57
CA VAL A 649 6.63 9.25 13.44
C VAL A 649 7.16 9.77 14.77
N ARG A 650 8.28 10.48 14.74
CA ARG A 650 8.79 11.28 15.86
C ARG A 650 8.84 12.75 15.46
N ILE A 651 8.39 13.63 16.34
CA ILE A 651 8.40 15.08 16.11
C ILE A 651 9.09 15.79 17.28
N ALA A 652 10.06 16.65 16.99
CA ALA A 652 10.80 17.44 17.97
C ALA A 652 10.99 18.90 17.50
N ASN A 653 10.82 19.89 18.39
CA ASN A 653 11.13 21.30 18.12
C ASN A 653 10.59 21.82 16.76
N SER A 654 9.36 21.45 16.42
CA SER A 654 8.75 21.68 15.10
C SER A 654 7.35 22.29 15.25
N SER A 655 6.80 22.86 14.19
CA SER A 655 5.49 23.57 14.25
C SER A 655 4.81 23.69 12.88
N GLY A 656 3.48 23.62 12.83
CA GLY A 656 2.74 23.68 11.57
C GLY A 656 2.97 22.44 10.70
N ILE A 657 3.02 21.26 11.33
CA ILE A 657 3.09 19.97 10.64
C ILE A 657 1.66 19.46 10.48
N ARG A 658 1.20 19.32 9.25
CA ARG A 658 -0.17 18.95 8.89
C ARG A 658 -0.18 17.51 8.39
N PHE A 659 -0.87 16.62 9.10
CA PHE A 659 -1.09 15.25 8.69
C PHE A 659 -2.50 15.13 8.08
N ARG A 660 -2.57 14.61 6.86
CA ARG A 660 -3.80 14.32 6.14
C ARG A 660 -3.74 12.87 5.69
N ASN A 661 -4.65 12.04 6.17
CA ASN A 661 -4.68 10.60 5.96
C ASN A 661 -3.37 9.89 6.38
N VAL A 662 -3.39 9.23 7.53
CA VAL A 662 -2.26 8.47 8.10
C VAL A 662 -2.68 7.03 8.32
N ALA A 663 -1.84 6.11 7.88
CA ALA A 663 -1.96 4.67 8.03
C ALA A 663 -0.69 4.08 8.65
N VAL A 664 -0.83 3.39 9.78
CA VAL A 664 0.27 2.71 10.47
C VAL A 664 -0.13 1.27 10.76
N ASN A 665 0.52 0.29 10.12
CA ASN A 665 0.16 -1.12 10.21
C ASN A 665 1.40 -2.05 10.25
N ALA A 666 1.16 -3.34 10.53
CA ALA A 666 2.07 -4.44 10.19
C ALA A 666 1.34 -5.55 9.40
N GLU A 667 0.08 -5.31 9.08
CA GLU A 667 -0.81 -6.24 8.41
C GLU A 667 -0.66 -6.13 6.89
N SER A 668 0.06 -7.09 6.32
CA SER A 668 0.04 -7.49 4.91
C SER A 668 0.20 -9.02 4.84
N GLY A 669 -0.05 -9.61 3.68
CA GLY A 669 -0.06 -11.05 3.48
C GLY A 669 0.95 -11.61 2.48
N PHE A 670 0.69 -12.85 2.08
CA PHE A 670 1.28 -13.45 0.89
C PHE A 670 0.39 -14.58 0.33
N PRO A 671 0.39 -14.81 -1.00
CA PRO A 671 -0.21 -15.98 -1.63
C PRO A 671 0.70 -17.21 -1.50
N THR A 672 0.13 -18.40 -1.29
CA THR A 672 0.87 -19.67 -1.13
C THR A 672 0.07 -20.89 -1.60
N CYS A 673 0.77 -22.00 -1.85
CA CYS A 673 0.20 -23.32 -2.11
C CYS A 673 0.95 -24.39 -1.30
N ASP A 674 0.22 -25.31 -0.69
CA ASP A 674 0.77 -26.48 0.02
C ASP A 674 -0.15 -27.71 -0.19
N GLU A 675 0.10 -28.82 0.50
CA GLU A 675 -0.75 -30.03 0.42
C GLU A 675 -2.22 -29.83 0.82
N ASN A 676 -2.56 -28.71 1.46
CA ASN A 676 -3.94 -28.29 1.78
C ASN A 676 -4.51 -27.32 0.72
N GLY A 677 -3.88 -27.24 -0.46
CA GLY A 677 -4.29 -26.39 -1.57
C GLY A 677 -3.73 -24.98 -1.52
N CYS A 678 -4.16 -24.12 -2.45
CA CYS A 678 -3.72 -22.73 -2.51
C CYS A 678 -4.59 -21.80 -1.66
N THR A 679 -3.99 -20.73 -1.13
CA THR A 679 -4.66 -19.67 -0.36
C THR A 679 -3.81 -18.40 -0.39
N ALA A 680 -4.34 -17.29 0.12
CA ALA A 680 -3.52 -16.23 0.69
C ALA A 680 -3.70 -16.22 2.21
N TYR A 681 -2.74 -15.65 2.94
CA TYR A 681 -2.90 -15.32 4.36
C TYR A 681 -2.50 -13.87 4.57
N LEU A 682 -3.37 -13.11 5.25
CA LEU A 682 -3.49 -11.66 5.06
C LEU A 682 -2.95 -10.84 6.25
N ARG A 683 -2.30 -11.50 7.22
CA ARG A 683 -1.79 -10.89 8.45
C ARG A 683 -0.49 -11.57 8.92
N ALA A 684 0.54 -11.54 8.10
CA ALA A 684 1.81 -12.21 8.40
C ALA A 684 2.69 -11.48 9.45
N SER A 685 2.10 -10.61 10.27
CA SER A 685 2.69 -9.99 11.47
C SER A 685 1.59 -9.48 12.40
N LYS A 686 1.92 -9.24 13.67
CA LYS A 686 1.06 -8.54 14.64
C LYS A 686 1.79 -7.44 15.43
N TYR A 687 2.96 -7.02 14.96
CA TYR A 687 3.85 -6.07 15.63
C TYR A 687 3.91 -4.71 14.91
N ALA A 688 2.75 -4.07 14.72
CA ALA A 688 2.70 -2.66 14.30
C ALA A 688 3.26 -1.75 15.40
N TYR A 689 3.76 -0.57 15.03
CA TYR A 689 4.19 0.47 15.98
C TYR A 689 3.15 0.72 17.08
N GLU A 690 3.53 0.93 18.34
CA GLU A 690 2.56 1.19 19.42
C GLU A 690 1.71 2.44 19.13
N ASN A 691 2.33 3.52 18.67
CA ASN A 691 1.69 4.80 18.38
C ASN A 691 1.98 5.27 16.96
N ALA A 692 1.12 6.12 16.38
CA ALA A 692 1.39 6.71 15.07
C ALA A 692 2.43 7.83 15.18
N ILE A 693 2.31 8.71 16.18
CA ILE A 693 3.19 9.86 16.39
C ILE A 693 3.60 9.95 17.85
N THR A 694 4.90 10.14 18.10
CA THR A 694 5.43 10.63 19.37
C THR A 694 5.84 12.10 19.23
N ASP A 695 5.19 12.99 19.97
CA ASP A 695 5.67 14.34 20.22
C ASP A 695 6.72 14.30 21.34
N VAL A 696 7.98 14.35 20.92
CA VAL A 696 9.15 14.35 21.82
C VAL A 696 9.28 15.69 22.57
N THR A 697 8.65 16.76 22.07
CA THR A 697 8.75 18.11 22.64
C THR A 697 7.88 18.25 23.90
N ASN A 698 6.62 17.78 23.83
CA ASN A 698 5.68 17.88 24.94
C ASN A 698 5.43 16.55 25.67
N GLY A 699 6.07 15.45 25.24
CA GLY A 699 5.95 14.13 25.86
C GLY A 699 4.58 13.47 25.67
N LEU A 700 4.01 13.61 24.46
CA LEU A 700 2.66 13.13 24.12
C LEU A 700 2.67 12.17 22.94
N GLU A 701 1.57 11.42 22.80
CA GLU A 701 1.42 10.39 21.79
C GLU A 701 0.09 10.54 21.02
N VAL A 702 0.11 10.34 19.70
CA VAL A 702 -1.08 10.04 18.91
C VAL A 702 -1.17 8.51 18.80
N ARG A 703 -2.07 7.92 19.60
CA ARG A 703 -2.21 6.46 19.77
C ARG A 703 -3.16 5.81 18.75
N GLU A 704 -3.90 6.63 18.00
CA GLU A 704 -4.66 6.22 16.83
C GLU A 704 -3.68 5.89 15.70
N ARG A 705 -3.66 4.64 15.22
CA ARG A 705 -2.82 4.20 14.09
C ARG A 705 -3.34 4.63 12.72
N MET A 706 -4.61 5.04 12.66
CA MET A 706 -5.35 5.34 11.43
C MET A 706 -6.18 6.60 11.66
N PHE A 707 -5.91 7.71 10.98
CA PHE A 707 -6.67 8.96 11.12
C PHE A 707 -6.56 9.88 9.89
N SER A 708 -7.62 10.63 9.58
CA SER A 708 -7.68 11.54 8.43
C SER A 708 -7.08 12.92 8.68
N VAL A 709 -7.13 13.45 9.91
CA VAL A 709 -6.63 14.81 10.22
C VAL A 709 -5.94 14.86 11.58
N PHE A 710 -4.72 15.40 11.60
CA PHE A 710 -4.05 15.95 12.78
C PHE A 710 -3.21 17.17 12.37
N ASP A 711 -3.31 18.27 13.09
CA ASP A 711 -2.50 19.47 12.87
C ASP A 711 -1.66 19.73 14.13
N TYR A 712 -0.33 19.68 13.99
CA TYR A 712 0.63 19.85 15.06
C TYR A 712 1.29 21.24 15.00
N ASP A 713 1.03 22.08 15.99
CA ASP A 713 1.57 23.44 16.10
C ASP A 713 2.83 23.53 16.99
N GLY A 714 3.15 22.48 17.73
CA GLY A 714 4.26 22.44 18.68
C GLY A 714 3.99 23.13 20.01
N ALA A 715 2.77 23.62 20.25
CA ALA A 715 2.39 24.23 21.51
C ALA A 715 2.22 23.16 22.61
N PRO A 716 2.46 23.50 23.89
CA PRO A 716 2.10 22.62 24.99
C PRO A 716 0.58 22.37 24.99
N PRO A 717 0.14 21.16 25.34
CA PRO A 717 -1.27 20.77 25.32
C PRO A 717 -2.14 21.68 26.20
N ALA A 718 -3.40 21.88 25.80
CA ALA A 718 -4.41 22.31 26.74
C ALA A 718 -4.58 21.23 27.83
N ALA A 719 -4.82 21.65 29.07
CA ALA A 719 -4.91 20.74 30.22
C ALA A 719 -6.01 19.68 30.02
N THR A 720 -5.58 18.43 29.81
CA THR A 720 -6.48 17.30 29.54
C THR A 720 -7.25 16.90 30.81
N PRO A 721 -8.56 16.64 30.74
CA PRO A 721 -9.28 16.02 31.85
C PRO A 721 -8.71 14.65 32.20
N THR A 722 -8.51 14.38 33.49
CA THR A 722 -8.03 13.08 33.99
C THR A 722 -9.10 11.99 33.82
N ALA A 723 -8.81 10.98 33.00
CA ALA A 723 -9.58 9.73 32.92
C ALA A 723 -9.40 8.94 34.23
N THR A 724 -10.46 8.71 35.01
CA THR A 724 -11.36 7.54 34.95
C THR A 724 -10.66 6.17 35.07
N ALA A 725 -10.77 5.61 36.29
CA ALA A 725 -10.17 4.38 36.80
C ALA A 725 -8.64 4.40 37.02
N ARG A 726 -8.22 3.99 38.23
CA ARG A 726 -6.81 3.77 38.57
C ARG A 726 -6.33 2.48 37.92
N VAL A 727 -5.22 2.54 37.18
CA VAL A 727 -4.51 1.38 36.64
C VAL A 727 -3.22 1.19 37.42
N ASP A 728 -3.04 0.02 38.02
CA ASP A 728 -1.83 -0.34 38.76
C ASP A 728 -0.90 -1.17 37.86
N LYS A 729 0.38 -0.79 37.80
CA LYS A 729 1.43 -1.58 37.15
C LYS A 729 1.86 -2.69 38.11
N LEU A 730 1.66 -3.94 37.70
CA LEU A 730 1.92 -5.12 38.53
C LEU A 730 3.35 -5.64 38.37
N GLN A 731 3.88 -5.59 37.15
CA GLN A 731 5.23 -6.06 36.81
C GLN A 731 5.66 -5.48 35.46
N ASP A 732 6.96 -5.28 35.26
CA ASP A 732 7.60 -4.91 33.99
C ASP A 732 8.88 -5.72 33.72
N GLY A 733 9.60 -5.36 32.65
CA GLY A 733 10.82 -6.05 32.21
C GLY A 733 10.60 -7.14 31.16
N PHE A 734 9.41 -7.16 30.54
CA PHE A 734 9.06 -8.12 29.49
C PHE A 734 9.48 -7.62 28.10
N TYR A 735 9.67 -8.56 27.16
CA TYR A 735 9.89 -8.22 25.77
C TYR A 735 8.56 -7.95 25.05
N SER A 736 7.64 -8.93 25.09
CA SER A 736 6.28 -8.77 24.58
C SER A 736 5.34 -9.81 25.20
N ILE A 737 4.49 -9.41 26.16
CA ILE A 737 3.55 -10.35 26.80
C ILE A 737 2.13 -10.31 26.21
N ALA A 738 1.62 -11.51 25.94
CA ALA A 738 0.27 -11.74 25.43
C ALA A 738 -0.12 -13.21 25.67
N GLY A 739 -1.19 -13.66 25.00
CA GLY A 739 -1.54 -15.06 24.85
C GLY A 739 -1.92 -15.79 26.13
N GLY A 740 -2.36 -15.05 27.15
CA GLY A 740 -2.71 -15.56 28.46
C GLY A 740 -4.17 -15.96 28.64
N ALA A 741 -4.45 -16.58 29.78
CA ALA A 741 -5.79 -16.94 30.26
C ALA A 741 -5.80 -17.02 31.80
N VAL A 742 -6.98 -17.14 32.40
CA VAL A 742 -7.14 -17.32 33.86
C VAL A 742 -7.65 -18.70 34.22
N ASP A 743 -7.26 -19.21 35.39
CA ASP A 743 -7.88 -20.39 36.00
C ASP A 743 -9.15 -20.04 36.80
N ALA A 744 -9.82 -21.07 37.32
CA ALA A 744 -11.04 -20.92 38.11
C ALA A 744 -10.83 -20.22 39.48
N GLY A 745 -9.58 -20.08 39.94
CA GLY A 745 -9.22 -19.28 41.11
C GLY A 745 -8.87 -17.82 40.78
N GLY A 746 -8.90 -17.45 39.49
CA GLY A 746 -8.59 -16.12 39.00
C GLY A 746 -7.09 -15.82 38.88
N ARG A 747 -6.21 -16.82 38.96
CA ARG A 747 -4.78 -16.64 38.67
C ARG A 747 -4.59 -16.49 37.17
N LEU A 748 -3.83 -15.48 36.77
CA LEU A 748 -3.45 -15.25 35.37
C LEU A 748 -2.26 -16.15 35.02
N TYR A 749 -2.30 -16.74 33.81
CA TYR A 749 -1.17 -17.36 33.12
C TYR A 749 -0.95 -16.64 31.80
N PHE A 750 0.29 -16.38 31.40
CA PHE A 750 0.60 -15.61 30.18
C PHE A 750 2.00 -15.92 29.62
N ILE A 751 2.28 -15.45 28.41
CA ILE A 751 3.47 -15.83 27.64
C ILE A 751 4.31 -14.60 27.30
N ASP A 752 5.62 -14.64 27.57
CA ASP A 752 6.62 -13.84 26.85
C ASP A 752 7.24 -14.73 25.77
N ARG A 753 6.79 -14.54 24.52
CA ARG A 753 7.13 -15.45 23.41
C ARG A 753 8.61 -15.35 23.03
N HIS A 754 9.19 -14.16 23.06
CA HIS A 754 10.58 -13.94 22.63
C HIS A 754 11.56 -14.74 23.48
N PHE A 755 11.34 -14.76 24.81
CA PHE A 755 12.11 -15.61 25.72
C PHE A 755 11.55 -17.02 25.90
N LYS A 756 10.44 -17.37 25.23
CA LYS A 756 9.74 -18.65 25.32
C LYS A 756 9.30 -19.02 26.74
N ARG A 757 8.89 -18.02 27.53
CA ARG A 757 8.53 -18.19 28.95
C ARG A 757 7.03 -18.12 29.15
N ILE A 758 6.52 -19.06 29.95
CA ILE A 758 5.16 -19.03 30.51
C ILE A 758 5.29 -18.54 31.96
N PHE A 759 4.55 -17.50 32.28
CA PHE A 759 4.44 -16.92 33.63
C PHE A 759 3.06 -17.17 34.22
N SER A 760 2.97 -17.02 35.54
CA SER A 760 1.71 -16.84 36.26
C SER A 760 1.78 -15.64 37.20
N TYR A 761 0.62 -15.07 37.51
CA TYR A 761 0.47 -13.98 38.47
C TYR A 761 -0.79 -14.16 39.33
N ALA A 762 -0.65 -13.99 40.64
CA ALA A 762 -1.77 -13.84 41.56
C ALA A 762 -1.45 -12.81 42.66
N ALA A 763 -2.47 -12.06 43.09
CA ALA A 763 -2.34 -11.09 44.17
C ALA A 763 -1.90 -11.77 45.48
N GLY A 764 -0.84 -11.24 46.11
CA GLY A 764 -0.20 -11.83 47.28
C GLY A 764 0.84 -12.92 46.97
N GLU A 765 0.90 -13.45 45.75
CA GLU A 765 1.94 -14.40 45.31
C GLU A 765 2.98 -13.78 44.36
N GLY A 766 2.62 -12.72 43.64
CA GLY A 766 3.48 -12.06 42.66
C GLY A 766 3.64 -12.83 41.34
N LEU A 767 4.65 -12.46 40.56
CA LEU A 767 5.03 -13.15 39.32
C LEU A 767 5.78 -14.45 39.63
N LYS A 768 5.45 -15.54 38.92
CA LYS A 768 6.18 -16.82 38.97
C LYS A 768 6.40 -17.37 37.56
N THR A 769 7.60 -17.87 37.26
CA THR A 769 7.85 -18.66 36.05
C THR A 769 7.21 -20.04 36.20
N VAL A 770 6.41 -20.43 35.21
CA VAL A 770 5.75 -21.74 35.12
C VAL A 770 6.55 -22.67 34.20
N SER A 771 7.07 -22.14 33.10
CA SER A 771 7.92 -22.88 32.17
C SER A 771 8.81 -21.94 31.35
N ASP A 772 9.99 -22.42 31.00
CA ASP A 772 10.96 -21.81 30.08
C ASP A 772 11.39 -22.81 28.98
N ALA A 773 10.58 -23.86 28.75
CA ALA A 773 10.86 -24.88 27.75
C ALA A 773 10.96 -24.25 26.34
N PRO A 774 12.00 -24.57 25.53
CA PRO A 774 12.35 -23.81 24.32
C PRO A 774 11.44 -24.06 23.09
N ILE A 775 10.18 -24.44 23.33
CA ILE A 775 9.18 -24.89 22.36
C ILE A 775 8.20 -23.80 21.89
N ASP A 776 8.66 -22.54 21.80
CA ASP A 776 7.96 -21.39 21.17
C ASP A 776 6.45 -21.31 21.44
N PRO A 777 6.01 -21.17 22.72
CA PRO A 777 4.60 -20.99 23.07
C PRO A 777 4.07 -19.65 22.55
N VAL A 778 2.80 -19.62 22.11
CA VAL A 778 2.19 -18.43 21.47
C VAL A 778 0.91 -17.98 22.16
N ASN A 779 -0.02 -18.90 22.41
CA ASN A 779 -1.31 -18.64 23.08
C ASN A 779 -1.66 -19.84 23.96
N LEU A 780 -2.29 -19.62 25.12
CA LEU A 780 -2.75 -20.69 26.02
C LEU A 780 -4.20 -20.49 26.49
N ALA A 781 -4.80 -21.57 26.96
CA ALA A 781 -6.07 -21.58 27.67
C ALA A 781 -6.05 -22.62 28.80
N VAL A 782 -6.96 -22.50 29.78
CA VAL A 782 -6.98 -23.35 30.98
C VAL A 782 -8.12 -24.38 30.90
N GLU A 783 -7.80 -25.66 31.05
CA GLU A 783 -8.80 -26.74 31.17
C GLU A 783 -9.40 -26.79 32.59
N ARG A 784 -10.49 -27.51 32.78
CA ARG A 784 -11.24 -27.56 34.05
C ARG A 784 -10.40 -28.08 35.22
N SER A 785 -9.43 -28.96 34.95
CA SER A 785 -8.48 -29.48 35.94
C SER A 785 -7.47 -28.44 36.45
N GLY A 786 -7.36 -27.27 35.79
CA GLY A 786 -6.35 -26.25 36.08
C GLY A 786 -5.07 -26.36 35.24
N LYS A 787 -4.94 -27.40 34.40
CA LYS A 787 -3.81 -27.52 33.46
C LYS A 787 -3.94 -26.54 32.28
N LEU A 788 -2.80 -26.22 31.68
CA LEU A 788 -2.70 -25.32 30.55
C LEU A 788 -2.71 -26.13 29.25
N LEU A 789 -3.58 -25.77 28.31
CA LEU A 789 -3.52 -26.20 26.90
C LEU A 789 -2.84 -25.07 26.11
N ILE A 790 -1.69 -25.35 25.51
CA ILE A 790 -0.80 -24.34 24.93
C ILE A 790 -0.60 -24.62 23.44
N LEU A 791 -0.80 -23.59 22.62
CA LEU A 791 -0.45 -23.57 21.20
C LEU A 791 0.98 -23.04 21.03
N SER A 792 1.77 -23.75 20.22
CA SER A 792 3.14 -23.43 19.84
C SER A 792 3.27 -23.36 18.33
N SER A 793 4.03 -22.39 17.82
CA SER A 793 4.41 -22.33 16.39
C SER A 793 5.46 -23.38 15.98
N SER A 794 5.97 -24.18 16.92
CA SER A 794 6.93 -25.26 16.63
C SER A 794 6.28 -26.36 15.78
N GLY A 795 6.98 -26.80 14.74
CA GLY A 795 6.57 -27.90 13.88
C GLY A 795 6.04 -27.45 12.51
N LYS A 796 5.56 -28.44 11.75
CA LYS A 796 5.07 -28.25 10.37
C LYS A 796 3.75 -27.47 10.35
N ASP A 797 2.79 -27.91 11.17
CA ASP A 797 1.40 -27.43 11.20
C ASP A 797 1.04 -26.91 12.60
N ALA A 798 2.01 -26.23 13.26
CA ALA A 798 2.03 -25.93 14.69
C ALA A 798 2.01 -27.19 15.60
N THR A 799 2.15 -26.99 16.91
CA THR A 799 2.07 -28.04 17.94
C THR A 799 1.17 -27.57 19.07
N VAL A 800 0.30 -28.45 19.58
CA VAL A 800 -0.45 -28.20 20.81
C VAL A 800 0.02 -29.18 21.89
N TYR A 801 0.20 -28.69 23.11
CA TYR A 801 0.59 -29.51 24.24
C TYR A 801 -0.11 -29.08 25.53
N ALA A 802 -0.24 -30.01 26.45
CA ALA A 802 -0.71 -29.75 27.80
C ALA A 802 0.47 -29.65 28.79
N LEU A 803 0.31 -28.80 29.81
CA LEU A 803 1.27 -28.61 30.90
C LEU A 803 0.52 -28.48 32.22
N ASP A 804 1.04 -29.10 33.28
CA ASP A 804 0.53 -28.89 34.64
C ASP A 804 1.30 -27.74 35.32
N PRO A 805 0.66 -26.58 35.58
CA PRO A 805 1.35 -25.43 36.15
C PRO A 805 1.66 -25.58 37.65
N ALA A 806 1.09 -26.58 38.34
CA ALA A 806 1.34 -26.84 39.75
C ALA A 806 2.56 -27.76 39.98
N MET A 807 3.10 -28.38 38.92
CA MET A 807 4.26 -29.28 38.99
C MET A 807 5.54 -28.59 38.46
N PRO A 808 6.50 -28.21 39.31
CA PRO A 808 7.78 -27.68 38.87
C PRO A 808 8.52 -28.65 37.93
N GLY A 809 8.96 -28.15 36.77
CA GLY A 809 9.61 -28.99 35.76
C GLY A 809 8.68 -29.96 35.04
N ALA A 810 7.35 -29.72 35.05
CA ALA A 810 6.38 -30.49 34.28
C ALA A 810 6.82 -30.65 32.81
N ARG A 811 6.73 -31.88 32.31
CA ARG A 811 7.05 -32.19 30.91
C ARG A 811 5.84 -31.90 30.00
N PRO A 812 6.02 -31.26 28.84
CA PRO A 812 4.97 -31.10 27.85
C PRO A 812 4.36 -32.44 27.43
N VAL A 813 3.03 -32.52 27.44
CA VAL A 813 2.28 -33.67 26.91
C VAL A 813 1.67 -33.27 25.57
N ILE A 814 2.20 -33.79 24.46
CA ILE A 814 1.71 -33.43 23.12
C ILE A 814 0.26 -33.88 22.94
N VAL A 815 -0.58 -32.97 22.47
CA VAL A 815 -1.99 -33.21 22.12
C VAL A 815 -2.07 -33.34 20.59
N ALA A 816 -2.46 -34.52 20.11
CA ALA A 816 -2.64 -34.75 18.68
C ALA A 816 -3.98 -34.18 18.18
N ALA A 817 -4.00 -33.67 16.94
CA ALA A 817 -5.24 -33.23 16.31
C ALA A 817 -6.13 -34.42 15.93
N THR A 818 -7.33 -34.51 16.49
CA THR A 818 -8.36 -35.49 16.13
C THR A 818 -9.36 -34.91 15.12
N PRO A 819 -10.17 -35.72 14.42
CA PRO A 819 -11.35 -35.22 13.71
C PRO A 819 -12.27 -34.47 14.68
N ALA A 820 -12.91 -33.39 14.21
CA ALA A 820 -13.87 -32.63 15.01
C ALA A 820 -15.13 -33.44 15.30
N ALA A 821 -15.65 -33.38 16.53
CA ALA A 821 -16.83 -34.12 16.95
C ALA A 821 -17.59 -33.37 18.06
N PRO A 822 -18.93 -33.52 18.19
CA PRO A 822 -19.69 -32.88 19.26
C PRO A 822 -19.21 -33.30 20.65
N ARG A 823 -18.91 -32.34 21.54
CA ARG A 823 -18.45 -32.58 22.92
C ARG A 823 -19.31 -31.86 23.95
N ALA A 824 -20.27 -32.58 24.51
CA ALA A 824 -21.15 -32.07 25.56
C ALA A 824 -20.35 -31.56 26.78
N GLY A 825 -20.56 -30.30 27.16
CA GLY A 825 -19.93 -29.69 28.33
C GLY A 825 -18.48 -29.22 28.14
N ALA A 826 -17.91 -29.32 26.93
CA ALA A 826 -16.64 -28.71 26.59
C ALA A 826 -16.78 -27.23 26.19
N ARG A 827 -15.72 -26.45 26.39
CA ARG A 827 -15.58 -25.08 25.87
C ARG A 827 -14.64 -25.08 24.67
N LEU A 828 -14.88 -24.20 23.70
CA LEU A 828 -13.97 -23.96 22.60
C LEU A 828 -13.08 -22.76 22.91
N ALA A 829 -11.77 -22.88 22.68
CA ALA A 829 -10.82 -21.78 22.65
C ALA A 829 -10.73 -21.23 21.21
N LEU A 830 -11.00 -19.95 21.03
CA LEU A 830 -11.06 -19.28 19.73
C LEU A 830 -10.20 -18.02 19.75
N PRO A 831 -9.60 -17.60 18.62
CA PRO A 831 -8.82 -16.37 18.56
C PRO A 831 -9.67 -15.14 18.92
N VAL A 832 -9.13 -14.25 19.76
CA VAL A 832 -9.83 -13.04 20.23
C VAL A 832 -9.89 -11.92 19.18
N ASN A 833 -9.03 -11.99 18.16
CA ASN A 833 -8.93 -10.99 17.09
C ASN A 833 -8.64 -11.66 15.74
N PHE A 834 -9.33 -11.22 14.70
CA PHE A 834 -9.21 -11.71 13.32
C PHE A 834 -8.77 -10.58 12.37
N TRP A 835 -8.35 -10.96 11.16
CA TRP A 835 -8.10 -10.02 10.05
C TRP A 835 -8.55 -10.66 8.74
N ASN A 836 -9.44 -9.98 8.01
CA ASN A 836 -9.93 -10.44 6.71
C ASN A 836 -10.23 -9.23 5.79
N ASN A 837 -9.41 -9.01 4.76
CA ASN A 837 -9.44 -7.85 3.86
C ASN A 837 -9.39 -8.23 2.36
N GLY A 838 -9.47 -9.52 2.02
CA GLY A 838 -9.51 -10.02 0.64
C GLY A 838 -8.23 -9.89 -0.21
N GLU A 839 -7.13 -9.37 0.35
CA GLU A 839 -5.85 -9.10 -0.33
C GLU A 839 -5.32 -10.30 -1.16
N PHE A 840 -4.65 -10.01 -2.28
CA PHE A 840 -4.25 -10.93 -3.37
C PHE A 840 -5.35 -11.64 -4.16
N LYS A 841 -6.63 -11.55 -3.74
CA LYS A 841 -7.74 -12.20 -4.44
C LYS A 841 -8.77 -11.16 -4.86
N ASP A 842 -8.88 -10.95 -6.17
CA ASP A 842 -9.97 -10.19 -6.80
C ASP A 842 -11.34 -10.68 -6.26
N GLN A 843 -12.08 -9.76 -5.64
CA GLN A 843 -13.40 -10.03 -5.03
C GLN A 843 -14.56 -9.52 -5.90
N LEU A 844 -14.28 -9.04 -7.12
CA LEU A 844 -15.29 -8.52 -8.05
C LEU A 844 -16.13 -9.67 -8.60
N ASN A 845 -17.43 -9.62 -8.34
CA ASN A 845 -18.36 -10.53 -9.00
C ASN A 845 -18.55 -10.08 -10.47
N LEU A 846 -18.04 -10.87 -11.41
CA LEU A 846 -18.03 -10.55 -12.85
C LEU A 846 -19.43 -10.58 -13.53
N ASP A 847 -20.47 -11.04 -12.82
CA ASP A 847 -21.86 -10.99 -13.28
C ASP A 847 -22.59 -9.73 -12.79
N THR A 848 -22.35 -9.30 -11.55
CA THR A 848 -23.02 -8.12 -10.96
C THR A 848 -22.19 -6.82 -11.06
N TYR A 849 -20.87 -6.93 -11.21
CA TYR A 849 -19.89 -5.85 -11.01
C TYR A 849 -19.96 -5.17 -9.63
N GLU A 850 -20.34 -5.94 -8.61
CA GLU A 850 -20.24 -5.55 -7.20
C GLU A 850 -19.11 -6.37 -6.55
N PHE A 851 -18.32 -5.74 -5.70
CA PHE A 851 -17.35 -6.44 -4.85
C PHE A 851 -18.07 -7.10 -3.68
N THR A 852 -17.60 -8.28 -3.26
CA THR A 852 -18.05 -8.89 -1.99
C THR A 852 -17.65 -7.95 -0.85
N THR A 853 -18.58 -7.49 -0.01
CA THR A 853 -18.26 -6.53 1.07
C THR A 853 -17.42 -7.16 2.19
N LEU A 854 -16.71 -6.32 2.96
CA LEU A 854 -15.96 -6.78 4.14
C LEU A 854 -16.86 -7.44 5.22
N ASP A 855 -18.15 -7.07 5.30
CA ASP A 855 -19.16 -7.75 6.13
C ASP A 855 -19.42 -9.19 5.66
N GLU A 856 -19.77 -9.34 4.38
CA GLU A 856 -20.11 -10.63 3.77
C GLU A 856 -18.91 -11.57 3.76
N MET A 857 -17.73 -11.05 3.43
CA MET A 857 -16.47 -11.79 3.45
C MET A 857 -16.16 -12.32 4.84
N PHE A 858 -16.20 -11.46 5.87
CA PHE A 858 -15.94 -11.87 7.24
C PHE A 858 -16.96 -12.89 7.73
N ALA A 859 -18.27 -12.64 7.53
CA ALA A 859 -19.34 -13.53 7.93
C ALA A 859 -19.26 -14.92 7.28
N ARG A 860 -18.93 -14.98 5.98
CA ARG A 860 -18.70 -16.22 5.22
C ARG A 860 -17.54 -17.03 5.80
N ASP A 861 -16.43 -16.38 6.12
CA ASP A 861 -15.18 -17.09 6.43
C ASP A 861 -15.10 -17.55 7.90
N VAL A 862 -15.63 -16.76 8.85
CA VAL A 862 -15.69 -17.20 10.27
C VAL A 862 -16.79 -18.25 10.53
N ALA A 863 -17.80 -18.35 9.67
CA ALA A 863 -18.83 -19.39 9.76
C ALA A 863 -18.34 -20.80 9.35
N GLN A 864 -17.13 -20.93 8.81
CA GLN A 864 -16.57 -22.23 8.41
C GLN A 864 -16.11 -23.04 9.64
N ALA A 865 -16.85 -24.11 9.96
CA ALA A 865 -16.45 -25.07 10.99
C ALA A 865 -15.13 -25.77 10.61
N LYS A 866 -14.22 -25.96 11.59
CA LYS A 866 -12.94 -26.65 11.35
C LYS A 866 -13.16 -28.16 11.49
N THR A 867 -12.56 -28.93 10.59
CA THR A 867 -12.76 -30.40 10.48
C THR A 867 -11.90 -31.21 11.44
N ARG A 868 -10.95 -30.57 12.14
CA ARG A 868 -10.05 -31.16 13.12
C ARG A 868 -9.96 -30.26 14.36
N GLU A 869 -9.56 -30.85 15.47
CA GLU A 869 -9.50 -30.20 16.77
C GLU A 869 -8.41 -30.83 17.66
N TYR A 870 -7.92 -30.05 18.62
CA TYR A 870 -7.07 -30.51 19.72
C TYR A 870 -7.91 -30.51 21.00
N VAL A 871 -7.91 -31.63 21.72
CA VAL A 871 -8.75 -31.84 22.91
C VAL A 871 -7.86 -31.87 24.15
N SER A 872 -8.20 -31.11 25.17
CA SER A 872 -7.45 -31.08 26.42
C SER A 872 -7.48 -32.45 27.12
N PRO A 873 -6.45 -32.83 27.91
CA PRO A 873 -6.41 -34.12 28.59
C PRO A 873 -7.64 -34.47 29.45
N ASP A 874 -8.31 -33.48 30.05
CA ASP A 874 -9.56 -33.70 30.81
C ASP A 874 -10.85 -33.66 29.95
N GLY A 875 -10.73 -33.42 28.65
CA GLY A 875 -11.84 -33.34 27.69
C GLY A 875 -12.71 -32.08 27.78
N SER A 876 -12.41 -31.15 28.69
CA SER A 876 -13.26 -29.98 28.98
C SER A 876 -13.00 -28.76 28.10
N LEU A 877 -11.89 -28.76 27.36
CA LEU A 877 -11.47 -27.67 26.49
C LEU A 877 -11.06 -28.21 25.11
N VAL A 878 -11.51 -27.53 24.06
CA VAL A 878 -11.23 -27.86 22.66
C VAL A 878 -10.62 -26.64 21.98
N LEU A 879 -9.51 -26.83 21.25
CA LEU A 879 -8.96 -25.83 20.34
C LEU A 879 -9.20 -26.33 18.91
N PRO A 880 -10.10 -25.70 18.11
CA PRO A 880 -10.26 -26.05 16.70
C PRO A 880 -8.93 -25.89 15.95
N ALA A 881 -8.64 -26.81 15.03
CA ALA A 881 -7.42 -26.77 14.25
C ALA A 881 -7.59 -25.81 13.05
N PHE A 882 -7.28 -24.54 13.27
CA PHE A 882 -7.19 -23.56 12.18
C PHE A 882 -6.03 -23.92 11.23
N ARG A 883 -6.19 -23.61 9.94
CA ARG A 883 -5.13 -23.87 8.94
C ARG A 883 -3.89 -23.05 9.32
N VAL A 884 -2.75 -23.73 9.41
CA VAL A 884 -1.45 -23.06 9.50
C VAL A 884 -0.90 -22.89 8.10
N VAL A 885 -0.62 -21.65 7.71
CA VAL A 885 0.16 -21.34 6.50
C VAL A 885 1.63 -21.19 6.87
N ARG A 886 2.51 -21.35 5.88
CA ARG A 886 3.95 -21.40 6.10
C ARG A 886 4.76 -20.80 4.97
N HIS A 887 5.94 -20.29 5.33
CA HIS A 887 6.98 -19.82 4.42
C HIS A 887 8.35 -20.24 4.94
N GLY A 888 9.31 -20.52 4.05
CA GLY A 888 10.62 -21.07 4.41
C GLY A 888 10.58 -22.57 4.76
N SER A 889 11.60 -23.04 5.46
CA SER A 889 11.82 -24.44 5.82
C SER A 889 10.74 -25.02 6.75
N LEU A 890 10.72 -26.35 6.88
CA LEU A 890 9.81 -27.04 7.81
C LEU A 890 10.30 -27.07 9.27
N ASP A 891 11.52 -26.61 9.52
CA ASP A 891 12.14 -26.52 10.85
C ASP A 891 11.97 -25.13 11.49
N HIS A 892 12.78 -24.84 12.51
CA HIS A 892 12.79 -23.60 13.28
C HIS A 892 13.22 -22.34 12.52
N LEU A 893 13.72 -22.46 11.28
CA LEU A 893 14.05 -21.32 10.42
C LEU A 893 12.86 -20.86 9.55
N GLY A 894 11.76 -21.63 9.54
CA GLY A 894 10.55 -21.31 8.80
C GLY A 894 9.51 -20.57 9.64
N TYR A 895 8.71 -19.74 8.97
CA TYR A 895 7.63 -18.98 9.57
C TYR A 895 6.30 -19.73 9.49
N ARG A 896 5.45 -19.55 10.50
CA ARG A 896 4.11 -20.16 10.64
C ARG A 896 3.11 -19.10 11.06
N TRP A 897 1.94 -19.09 10.43
CA TRP A 897 0.86 -18.17 10.75
C TRP A 897 -0.50 -18.85 10.66
N SER A 898 -1.44 -18.34 11.45
CA SER A 898 -2.82 -18.80 11.53
C SER A 898 -3.59 -17.83 12.43
N ASP A 899 -4.91 -17.74 12.30
CA ASP A 899 -5.73 -16.90 13.20
C ASP A 899 -5.42 -17.16 14.68
N THR A 900 -5.13 -18.41 15.05
CA THR A 900 -4.77 -18.81 16.42
C THR A 900 -3.31 -18.53 16.82
N LEU A 901 -2.39 -18.36 15.87
CA LEU A 901 -1.00 -17.95 16.13
C LEU A 901 -0.88 -16.41 16.18
N ASP A 902 -1.67 -15.72 15.36
CA ASP A 902 -1.59 -14.28 15.15
C ASP A 902 -2.61 -13.47 15.97
N ALA A 903 -3.51 -14.15 16.68
CA ALA A 903 -4.27 -13.56 17.78
C ALA A 903 -3.39 -13.21 19.00
N ASN A 904 -3.78 -12.19 19.76
CA ASN A 904 -3.13 -11.80 21.03
C ASN A 904 -3.62 -12.62 22.24
N GLY A 905 -4.56 -13.54 22.03
CA GLY A 905 -5.12 -14.38 23.07
C GLY A 905 -6.29 -15.22 22.57
N PHE A 906 -6.81 -16.07 23.45
CA PHE A 906 -8.04 -16.82 23.20
C PHE A 906 -9.21 -16.30 24.04
N VAL A 907 -10.40 -16.33 23.43
CA VAL A 907 -11.69 -16.27 24.14
C VAL A 907 -12.23 -17.70 24.27
N THR A 908 -12.90 -18.03 25.38
CA THR A 908 -13.49 -19.36 25.59
C THR A 908 -15.00 -19.29 25.79
N ALA A 909 -15.75 -20.14 25.08
CA ALA A 909 -17.19 -20.27 25.22
C ALA A 909 -17.66 -21.71 24.91
N PRO A 910 -18.76 -22.20 25.51
CA PRO A 910 -19.38 -23.47 25.11
C PRO A 910 -20.05 -23.36 23.74
N VAL A 911 -20.26 -24.49 23.07
CA VAL A 911 -21.13 -24.56 21.88
C VAL A 911 -22.54 -24.08 22.24
N GLY A 912 -23.15 -23.26 21.37
CA GLY A 912 -24.40 -22.55 21.61
C GLY A 912 -24.26 -21.29 22.47
N GLY A 913 -23.12 -21.10 23.14
CA GLY A 913 -22.79 -19.86 23.86
C GLY A 913 -22.42 -18.71 22.92
N ARG A 914 -22.28 -17.51 23.48
CA ARG A 914 -21.73 -16.35 22.76
C ARG A 914 -20.32 -16.00 23.24
N ALA A 915 -19.48 -15.59 22.31
CA ALA A 915 -18.16 -15.00 22.56
C ALA A 915 -18.11 -13.56 22.01
N VAL A 916 -17.12 -12.78 22.46
CA VAL A 916 -16.77 -11.46 21.88
C VAL A 916 -15.36 -11.51 21.29
N PHE A 917 -15.15 -10.82 20.18
CA PHE A 917 -13.88 -10.77 19.45
C PHE A 917 -13.84 -9.55 18.52
N THR A 918 -12.64 -9.17 18.09
CA THR A 918 -12.43 -8.06 17.16
C THR A 918 -12.24 -8.57 15.73
N ASN A 919 -12.69 -7.82 14.74
CA ASN A 919 -12.19 -7.90 13.38
C ASN A 919 -11.34 -6.65 13.12
N ALA A 920 -10.03 -6.82 13.17
CA ALA A 920 -9.07 -5.73 13.10
C ALA A 920 -9.04 -5.07 11.71
N SER A 921 -9.23 -5.83 10.61
CA SER A 921 -9.28 -5.28 9.23
C SER A 921 -10.48 -4.35 8.98
N ARG A 922 -11.39 -4.24 9.95
CA ARG A 922 -12.54 -3.32 9.91
C ARG A 922 -12.57 -2.35 11.08
N ASN A 923 -11.67 -2.49 12.04
CA ASN A 923 -11.70 -1.81 13.35
C ASN A 923 -13.08 -1.96 14.05
N LEU A 924 -13.64 -3.18 14.12
CA LEU A 924 -14.95 -3.44 14.75
C LEU A 924 -14.88 -4.60 15.77
N THR A 925 -15.77 -4.58 16.78
CA THR A 925 -15.94 -5.70 17.72
C THR A 925 -17.32 -6.33 17.55
N TYR A 926 -17.34 -7.67 17.53
CA TYR A 926 -18.55 -8.48 17.38
C TYR A 926 -18.77 -9.37 18.59
N SER A 927 -20.04 -9.71 18.81
CA SER A 927 -20.42 -10.94 19.48
C SER A 927 -20.97 -11.93 18.46
N ALA A 928 -20.70 -13.22 18.60
CA ALA A 928 -21.29 -14.28 17.78
C ALA A 928 -21.66 -15.51 18.62
N LEU A 929 -22.57 -16.33 18.09
CA LEU A 929 -22.83 -17.70 18.56
C LEU A 929 -21.67 -18.61 18.13
N VAL A 930 -21.18 -19.41 19.06
CA VAL A 930 -20.16 -20.44 18.83
C VAL A 930 -20.84 -21.75 18.46
N GLY A 931 -20.63 -22.22 17.24
CA GLY A 931 -21.08 -23.51 16.75
C GLY A 931 -20.03 -24.62 16.88
N GLU A 932 -20.40 -25.81 16.43
CA GLU A 932 -19.50 -26.96 16.32
C GLU A 932 -18.29 -26.64 15.44
N GLY A 933 -17.14 -27.23 15.77
CA GLY A 933 -15.86 -26.97 15.08
C GLY A 933 -15.39 -25.50 15.11
N GLY A 934 -15.96 -24.66 16.00
CA GLY A 934 -15.58 -23.25 16.13
C GLY A 934 -16.19 -22.31 15.10
N ALA A 935 -17.23 -22.73 14.37
CA ALA A 935 -17.96 -21.84 13.46
C ALA A 935 -18.60 -20.67 14.22
N LEU A 936 -18.41 -19.44 13.74
CA LEU A 936 -18.99 -18.24 14.32
C LEU A 936 -20.18 -17.76 13.48
N THR A 937 -21.36 -17.68 14.08
CA THR A 937 -22.62 -17.33 13.40
C THR A 937 -23.44 -16.32 14.19
N GLY A 938 -24.46 -15.70 13.58
CA GLY A 938 -25.32 -14.72 14.27
C GLY A 938 -24.51 -13.53 14.81
N LEU A 939 -23.63 -12.99 13.97
CA LEU A 939 -22.78 -11.82 14.25
C LEU A 939 -23.65 -10.62 14.64
N VAL A 940 -23.28 -9.98 15.74
CA VAL A 940 -23.86 -8.72 16.22
C VAL A 940 -22.71 -7.77 16.52
N LYS A 941 -22.70 -6.57 15.91
CA LYS A 941 -21.74 -5.53 16.24
C LYS A 941 -21.99 -5.04 17.67
N VAL A 942 -20.98 -5.07 18.53
CA VAL A 942 -21.05 -4.63 19.93
C VAL A 942 -20.11 -3.47 20.27
N ALA A 943 -19.20 -3.10 19.36
CA ALA A 943 -18.50 -1.83 19.39
C ALA A 943 -18.14 -1.37 17.97
N ASP A 944 -18.05 -0.05 17.79
CA ASP A 944 -17.55 0.64 16.58
C ASP A 944 -16.02 0.79 16.54
N ARG A 945 -15.33 0.01 17.36
CA ARG A 945 -13.88 -0.03 17.48
C ARG A 945 -13.43 -1.48 17.66
N GLY A 946 -12.26 -1.85 17.16
CA GLY A 946 -11.74 -3.21 17.24
C GLY A 946 -10.23 -3.23 16.99
N GLY A 947 -9.47 -3.72 17.95
CA GLY A 947 -8.01 -3.79 17.83
C GLY A 947 -7.50 -5.11 18.33
N GLU A 948 -6.53 -5.04 19.23
CA GLU A 948 -5.72 -6.17 19.66
C GLU A 948 -6.50 -7.23 20.45
N SER A 949 -7.55 -6.84 21.19
CA SER A 949 -8.34 -7.74 22.03
C SER A 949 -9.70 -7.16 22.42
N ALA A 950 -10.66 -8.01 22.77
CA ALA A 950 -11.89 -7.62 23.45
C ALA A 950 -12.29 -8.64 24.53
N ALA A 951 -12.90 -8.17 25.61
CA ALA A 951 -13.36 -9.00 26.73
C ALA A 951 -14.77 -8.57 27.20
N LEU A 952 -15.61 -9.54 27.56
CA LEU A 952 -16.89 -9.29 28.23
C LEU A 952 -16.65 -9.27 29.75
N GLY A 953 -16.97 -8.16 30.40
CA GLY A 953 -16.81 -7.98 31.83
C GLY A 953 -17.93 -8.64 32.67
N PRO A 954 -17.68 -8.88 33.97
CA PRO A 954 -18.69 -9.40 34.89
C PRO A 954 -19.86 -8.42 35.13
N ASP A 955 -19.72 -7.16 34.73
CA ASP A 955 -20.76 -6.13 34.72
C ASP A 955 -21.59 -6.10 33.42
N GLY A 956 -21.34 -7.04 32.50
CA GLY A 956 -22.03 -7.16 31.21
C GLY A 956 -21.57 -6.18 30.13
N LYS A 957 -20.51 -5.38 30.37
CA LYS A 957 -19.95 -4.45 29.39
C LYS A 957 -18.85 -5.09 28.55
N VAL A 958 -18.62 -4.55 27.36
CA VAL A 958 -17.54 -4.98 26.46
C VAL A 958 -16.36 -4.03 26.59
N TYR A 959 -15.18 -4.58 26.88
CA TYR A 959 -13.91 -3.86 27.02
C TYR A 959 -13.07 -4.15 25.78
N VAL A 960 -12.67 -3.12 25.04
CA VAL A 960 -11.94 -3.23 23.77
C VAL A 960 -10.57 -2.59 23.89
N ALA A 961 -9.51 -3.36 23.62
CA ALA A 961 -8.15 -2.86 23.48
C ALA A 961 -7.93 -2.34 22.05
N ASN A 962 -7.65 -1.04 21.95
CA ASN A 962 -7.10 -0.39 20.76
C ASN A 962 -6.48 0.95 21.20
N GLY A 963 -5.16 0.97 21.44
CA GLY A 963 -4.43 2.14 21.95
C GLY A 963 -4.65 2.41 23.44
N GLN A 964 -5.91 2.53 23.86
CA GLN A 964 -6.38 2.49 25.25
C GLN A 964 -7.42 1.37 25.41
N VAL A 965 -8.01 1.22 26.61
CA VAL A 965 -9.16 0.33 26.83
C VAL A 965 -10.46 1.15 26.79
N PHE A 966 -11.33 0.82 25.84
CA PHE A 966 -12.61 1.49 25.61
C PHE A 966 -13.75 0.60 26.11
N VAL A 967 -14.71 1.18 26.83
CA VAL A 967 -15.77 0.43 27.52
C VAL A 967 -17.12 0.71 26.85
N TYR A 968 -17.82 -0.35 26.46
CA TYR A 968 -19.08 -0.30 25.72
C TYR A 968 -20.23 -0.93 26.51
N GLY A 969 -21.40 -0.28 26.48
CA GLY A 969 -22.63 -0.81 27.04
C GLY A 969 -23.23 -1.92 26.17
N ALA A 970 -24.26 -2.60 26.70
CA ALA A 970 -24.99 -3.64 25.96
C ALA A 970 -25.76 -3.09 24.72
N ASP A 971 -25.94 -1.78 24.60
CA ASP A 971 -26.47 -1.10 23.43
C ASP A 971 -25.41 -0.78 22.35
N GLY A 972 -24.16 -1.19 22.58
CA GLY A 972 -23.03 -0.98 21.67
C GLY A 972 -22.46 0.44 21.66
N LYS A 973 -22.87 1.32 22.59
CA LYS A 973 -22.31 2.67 22.73
C LYS A 973 -21.15 2.70 23.72
N GLN A 974 -20.16 3.54 23.46
CA GLN A 974 -19.09 3.80 24.41
C GLN A 974 -19.65 4.50 25.66
N VAL A 975 -19.36 3.93 26.84
CA VAL A 975 -19.77 4.44 28.16
C VAL A 975 -18.58 4.80 29.06
N GLY A 976 -17.35 4.52 28.62
CA GLY A 976 -16.15 4.88 29.37
C GLY A 976 -14.84 4.60 28.62
N ARG A 977 -13.72 4.95 29.26
CA ARG A 977 -12.35 4.68 28.83
C ARG A 977 -11.48 4.48 30.07
N ILE A 978 -10.48 3.62 29.97
CA ILE A 978 -9.45 3.40 30.99
C ILE A 978 -8.10 3.68 30.32
N ASP A 979 -7.34 4.60 30.91
CA ASP A 979 -6.05 5.03 30.36
C ASP A 979 -4.92 4.15 30.90
N VAL A 980 -4.18 3.54 29.99
CA VAL A 980 -3.09 2.61 30.26
C VAL A 980 -1.77 3.23 29.75
N PRO A 981 -0.71 3.26 30.57
CA PRO A 981 0.56 3.89 30.16
C PRO A 981 1.16 3.31 28.89
N ALA A 982 1.15 1.98 28.70
CA ALA A 982 1.61 1.29 27.49
C ALA A 982 0.42 0.74 26.67
N ARG A 983 0.62 0.33 25.41
CA ARG A 983 -0.48 -0.14 24.56
C ARG A 983 -1.06 -1.49 25.02
N PRO A 984 -2.38 -1.59 25.30
CA PRO A 984 -3.02 -2.88 25.59
C PRO A 984 -2.99 -3.82 24.38
N LEU A 985 -2.49 -5.05 24.59
CA LEU A 985 -2.48 -6.14 23.61
C LEU A 985 -3.54 -7.19 23.91
N GLN A 986 -3.72 -7.52 25.19
CA GLN A 986 -4.71 -8.51 25.63
C GLN A 986 -5.44 -8.06 26.90
N LEU A 987 -6.75 -8.29 26.94
CA LEU A 987 -7.63 -8.05 28.08
C LEU A 987 -8.16 -9.38 28.61
N VAL A 988 -7.98 -9.63 29.91
CA VAL A 988 -8.45 -10.86 30.57
C VAL A 988 -9.00 -10.54 31.95
N PHE A 989 -10.26 -10.91 32.22
CA PHE A 989 -10.85 -10.82 33.56
C PHE A 989 -10.42 -12.01 34.42
N GLY A 990 -10.10 -11.74 35.70
CA GLY A 990 -9.66 -12.71 36.69
C GLY A 990 -9.65 -12.11 38.10
N GLY A 991 -8.71 -12.53 38.93
CA GLY A 991 -8.74 -12.25 40.37
C GLY A 991 -9.74 -13.15 41.11
N ARG A 992 -9.61 -13.24 42.44
CA ARG A 992 -10.41 -14.17 43.27
C ARG A 992 -11.92 -13.93 43.21
N ASP A 993 -12.34 -12.74 42.83
CA ASP A 993 -13.73 -12.30 42.67
C ASP A 993 -14.17 -12.20 41.19
N GLY A 994 -13.27 -12.46 40.24
CA GLY A 994 -13.51 -12.29 38.80
C GLY A 994 -13.57 -10.84 38.32
N ARG A 995 -13.25 -9.85 39.18
CA ARG A 995 -13.41 -8.41 38.88
C ARG A 995 -12.11 -7.69 38.53
N THR A 996 -10.96 -8.36 38.62
CA THR A 996 -9.66 -7.82 38.18
C THR A 996 -9.56 -7.94 36.67
N LEU A 997 -9.52 -6.81 35.96
CA LEU A 997 -9.14 -6.76 34.55
C LEU A 997 -7.61 -6.72 34.46
N PHE A 998 -7.00 -7.82 34.03
CA PHE A 998 -5.58 -7.86 33.65
C PHE A 998 -5.40 -7.31 32.23
N ILE A 999 -4.36 -6.49 32.06
CA ILE A 999 -4.04 -5.78 30.83
C ILE A 999 -2.58 -6.08 30.49
N LEU A 1000 -2.36 -6.88 29.46
CA LEU A 1000 -1.03 -7.27 28.99
C LEU A 1000 -0.58 -6.30 27.89
N THR A 1001 0.66 -5.84 27.95
CA THR A 1001 1.28 -4.94 26.95
C THR A 1001 2.63 -5.50 26.50
N HIS A 1002 3.36 -4.83 25.60
CA HIS A 1002 4.69 -5.32 25.22
C HIS A 1002 5.63 -5.44 26.44
N HIS A 1003 5.75 -4.37 27.24
CA HIS A 1003 6.80 -4.29 28.26
C HIS A 1003 6.33 -4.46 29.72
N ALA A 1004 5.03 -4.50 29.99
CA ALA A 1004 4.49 -4.56 31.35
C ALA A 1004 3.11 -5.26 31.46
N LEU A 1005 2.84 -5.77 32.66
CA LEU A 1005 1.53 -6.24 33.10
C LEU A 1005 0.89 -5.17 33.98
N TYR A 1006 -0.34 -4.78 33.64
CA TYR A 1006 -1.16 -3.86 34.44
C TYR A 1006 -2.46 -4.53 34.88
N SER A 1007 -3.15 -3.93 35.84
CA SER A 1007 -4.53 -4.27 36.14
C SER A 1007 -5.36 -3.09 36.63
N THR A 1008 -6.68 -3.25 36.58
CA THR A 1008 -7.63 -2.41 37.32
C THR A 1008 -8.79 -3.26 37.83
N THR A 1009 -9.53 -2.77 38.83
CA THR A 1009 -10.71 -3.43 39.39
C THR A 1009 -11.97 -2.76 38.86
N ILE A 1010 -12.88 -3.57 38.31
CA ILE A 1010 -14.18 -3.16 37.74
C ILE A 1010 -15.31 -3.37 38.74
#